data_AF-A0A3M7P871-F1
#
_entry.id   AF-A0A3M7P871-F1
#
_cell.length_a   1.000
_cell.length_b   1.000
_cell.length_c   1.000
_cell.angle_alpha   90.00
_cell.angle_beta   90.00
_cell.angle_gamma   90.00
#
_symmetry.space_group_name_H-M   'P 1'
#
loop_
_entity.id
_entity.type
_entity.pdbx_description
1 polymer ?
#
loop_
_entity_poly.entity_id
_entity_poly.type
_entity_poly.pdbx_seq_one_letter_code
_entity_poly.pdbx_strand_id
1 'polypeptide(L)'
;MSEKNAEQIKALYTELHKIAPTQDWERILKVSKKILGLSVNEKKAFHCKTVCLIQMEKFDEALSGIERNHEARDLYFEKSYCEYRLNRVEEAYKTLKQCNQMTNKEKELLAQITYKLEKYQESYEVYRDLVKNSDDEYDNERKTNFSAVVAAMRTADPSVTKDLDMSENEKQTYELCYNSACILISKGKLEEAEDKLKRAETMCQETFEDEEDQEFVESEKAIIRVQLAYCLQKMGKNEEALKIYNNVLKSKPTDLSVNAVASNNLVCINKDQNIFDSRKKLKAVTSSELDTRLNSTQRCVIAYNEILFSIITNQRDASQKLLEQFKSKFEDKERYAMLKVVQLYKEKKYAECEKHLSELAKSDNGSSIIKFYLIQILLTQHKYSEAVEIFRTLDEYKIFKLGIISAMVTLLKQLNDKKSITKLFDDAVDYFSQTDPQAKELEVFMRENSNFQMENDNLPKACEMLEKMRSIKPKDFRILSKLIKLYSKFNAEKAKNLSKELPSLEEVAAQSDIDIDTLESQFSLLNSKFARSKTVQSVTVKSPDQSKTNENVIKKKKKKNHKVKLPKNYNPNIPLDIERWLPLRERSYYRGRRNKKKNQINKGTQGAVSAKEPVVNQPQSPKPGAKSPDVSVPKPKPPAGAHKKKNKSK
;
A
#
# COMPACT_ATOMS: atom_id res chain seq x y z
N MET A 1 16.28 38.25 -59.73
CA MET A 1 16.18 36.84 -60.17
C MET A 1 16.06 36.85 -61.69
N SER A 2 16.70 35.94 -62.43
CA SER A 2 16.49 35.84 -63.88
C SER A 2 15.13 35.19 -64.17
N GLU A 3 14.51 35.56 -65.29
CA GLU A 3 13.19 35.06 -65.72
C GLU A 3 13.19 33.52 -65.84
N LYS A 4 14.26 32.97 -66.43
CA LYS A 4 14.55 31.53 -66.50
C LYS A 4 14.56 30.82 -65.13
N ASN A 5 15.11 31.46 -64.08
CA ASN A 5 15.11 30.88 -62.74
C ASN A 5 13.69 30.87 -62.13
N ALA A 6 12.88 31.88 -62.41
CA ALA A 6 11.49 31.94 -61.92
C ALA A 6 10.61 30.84 -62.55
N GLU A 7 10.74 30.59 -63.86
CA GLU A 7 10.08 29.46 -64.52
C GLU A 7 10.52 28.11 -63.96
N GLN A 8 11.83 27.93 -63.74
CA GLN A 8 12.39 26.70 -63.19
C GLN A 8 11.92 26.46 -61.74
N ILE A 9 11.84 27.50 -60.91
CA ILE A 9 11.28 27.43 -59.55
C ILE A 9 9.80 27.04 -59.59
N LYS A 10 8.99 27.61 -60.50
CA LYS A 10 7.58 27.23 -60.69
C LYS A 10 7.42 25.76 -61.09
N ALA A 11 8.26 25.25 -61.99
CA ALA A 11 8.30 23.84 -62.35
C ALA A 11 8.68 22.93 -61.17
N LEU A 12 9.67 23.32 -60.35
CA LEU A 12 10.08 22.57 -59.17
C LEU A 12 9.02 22.57 -58.05
N TYR A 13 8.29 23.68 -57.83
CA TYR A 13 7.13 23.67 -56.92
C TYR A 13 5.99 22.77 -57.45
N THR A 14 5.82 22.67 -58.77
CA THR A 14 4.86 21.74 -59.38
C THR A 14 5.30 20.28 -59.19
N GLU A 15 6.60 19.98 -59.27
CA GLU A 15 7.15 18.67 -58.88
C GLU A 15 6.88 18.40 -57.38
N LEU A 16 7.20 19.36 -56.51
CA LEU A 16 7.06 19.25 -55.05
C LEU A 16 5.61 18.98 -54.63
N HIS A 17 4.63 19.65 -55.24
CA HIS A 17 3.20 19.40 -54.98
C HIS A 17 2.77 17.98 -55.41
N LYS A 18 3.37 17.41 -56.47
CA LYS A 18 3.04 16.04 -56.92
C LYS A 18 3.63 14.96 -56.02
N ILE A 19 4.77 15.21 -55.38
CA ILE A 19 5.46 14.24 -54.52
C ILE A 19 5.11 14.39 -53.03
N ALA A 20 4.62 15.55 -52.58
CA ALA A 20 4.25 15.76 -51.18
C ALA A 20 3.27 14.70 -50.61
N PRO A 21 2.24 14.24 -51.34
CA PRO A 21 1.34 13.20 -50.84
C PRO A 21 1.98 11.81 -50.67
N THR A 22 3.13 11.53 -51.30
CA THR A 22 3.79 10.22 -51.21
C THR A 22 4.66 10.08 -49.96
N GLN A 23 4.81 11.14 -49.16
CA GLN A 23 5.65 11.19 -47.95
C GLN A 23 7.10 10.71 -48.16
N ASP A 24 7.61 10.78 -49.40
CA ASP A 24 9.00 10.48 -49.76
C ASP A 24 9.89 11.66 -49.31
N TRP A 25 10.22 11.68 -48.03
CA TRP A 25 10.93 12.80 -47.39
C TRP A 25 12.29 13.06 -48.03
N GLU A 26 12.99 12.03 -48.54
CA GLU A 26 14.27 12.20 -49.23
C GLU A 26 14.11 12.93 -50.57
N ARG A 27 13.10 12.54 -51.35
CA ARG A 27 12.81 13.18 -52.64
C ARG A 27 12.26 14.59 -52.45
N ILE A 28 11.38 14.81 -51.49
CA ILE A 28 10.86 16.16 -51.15
C ILE A 28 12.00 17.05 -50.67
N LEU A 29 12.91 16.54 -49.84
CA LEU A 29 14.12 17.25 -49.40
C LEU A 29 15.04 17.59 -50.57
N LYS A 30 15.21 16.67 -51.54
CA LYS A 30 16.03 16.88 -52.75
C LYS A 30 15.44 17.98 -53.65
N VAL A 31 14.12 17.98 -53.88
CA VAL A 31 13.46 19.04 -54.67
C VAL A 31 13.49 20.38 -53.93
N SER A 32 13.26 20.39 -52.61
CA SER A 32 13.38 21.60 -51.78
C SER A 32 14.80 22.19 -51.83
N LYS A 33 15.83 21.34 -51.74
CA LYS A 33 17.25 21.75 -51.88
C LYS A 33 17.56 22.30 -53.29
N LYS A 34 16.93 21.79 -54.37
CA LYS A 34 17.06 22.38 -55.73
C LYS A 34 16.47 23.80 -55.80
N ILE A 35 15.27 24.02 -55.24
CA ILE A 35 14.62 25.34 -55.23
C ILE A 35 15.50 26.36 -54.49
N LEU A 36 15.98 26.00 -53.29
CA LEU A 36 16.85 26.84 -52.48
C LEU A 36 18.22 27.12 -53.13
N GLY A 37 18.69 26.23 -54.01
CA GLY A 37 19.89 26.47 -54.83
C GLY A 37 19.69 27.49 -55.96
N LEU A 38 18.44 27.74 -56.38
CA LEU A 38 18.10 28.79 -57.37
C LEU A 38 17.74 30.12 -56.72
N SER A 39 17.19 30.09 -55.49
CA SER A 39 16.79 31.26 -54.71
C SER A 39 16.79 30.93 -53.22
N VAL A 40 17.70 31.53 -52.44
CA VAL A 40 17.86 31.26 -51.00
C VAL A 40 16.68 31.79 -50.18
N ASN A 41 15.95 32.79 -50.69
CA ASN A 41 14.87 33.50 -49.98
C ASN A 41 13.50 32.79 -50.09
N GLU A 42 13.45 31.58 -50.66
CA GLU A 42 12.22 30.80 -50.85
C GLU A 42 11.71 30.20 -49.53
N LYS A 43 11.02 31.00 -48.71
CA LYS A 43 10.51 30.61 -47.39
C LYS A 43 9.75 29.27 -47.38
N LYS A 44 8.89 29.04 -48.38
CA LYS A 44 8.11 27.79 -48.49
C LYS A 44 9.02 26.58 -48.74
N ALA A 45 9.98 26.67 -49.66
CA ALA A 45 10.96 25.60 -49.88
C ALA A 45 11.86 25.37 -48.67
N PHE A 46 12.20 26.43 -47.91
CA PHE A 46 12.92 26.31 -46.66
C PHE A 46 12.09 25.59 -45.59
N HIS A 47 10.82 25.96 -45.40
CA HIS A 47 9.91 25.26 -44.50
C HIS A 47 9.75 23.78 -44.88
N CYS A 48 9.52 23.46 -46.16
CA CYS A 48 9.47 22.08 -46.64
C CYS A 48 10.77 21.31 -46.34
N LYS A 49 11.95 21.91 -46.61
CA LYS A 49 13.25 21.33 -46.24
C LYS A 49 13.31 21.01 -44.74
N THR A 50 12.92 21.95 -43.89
CA THR A 50 12.91 21.79 -42.42
C THR A 50 11.98 20.67 -41.96
N VAL A 51 10.75 20.61 -42.48
CA VAL A 51 9.79 19.55 -42.16
C VAL A 51 10.32 18.18 -42.61
N CYS A 52 10.91 18.06 -43.80
CA CYS A 52 11.53 16.80 -44.22
C CYS A 52 12.68 16.38 -43.29
N LEU A 53 13.51 17.31 -42.83
CA LEU A 53 14.57 16.99 -41.88
C LEU A 53 14.00 16.53 -40.53
N ILE A 54 12.90 17.13 -40.05
CA ILE A 54 12.19 16.71 -38.84
C ILE A 54 11.60 15.29 -39.00
N GLN A 55 10.93 15.00 -40.12
CA GLN A 55 10.36 13.69 -40.41
C GLN A 55 11.42 12.59 -40.63
N MET A 56 12.63 12.98 -41.05
CA MET A 56 13.81 12.10 -41.12
C MET A 56 14.63 12.04 -39.81
N GLU A 57 14.11 12.59 -38.71
CA GLU A 57 14.75 12.68 -37.39
C GLU A 57 16.10 13.44 -37.33
N LYS A 58 16.40 14.26 -38.34
CA LYS A 58 17.62 15.08 -38.45
C LYS A 58 17.47 16.41 -37.73
N PHE A 59 17.11 16.36 -36.44
CA PHE A 59 16.78 17.55 -35.63
C PHE A 59 17.93 18.56 -35.54
N ASP A 60 19.19 18.11 -35.44
CA ASP A 60 20.35 19.03 -35.45
C ASP A 60 20.57 19.72 -36.81
N GLU A 61 20.34 19.04 -37.95
CA GLU A 61 20.44 19.68 -39.29
C GLU A 61 19.31 20.70 -39.48
N ALA A 62 18.10 20.38 -39.01
CA ALA A 62 16.95 21.27 -39.03
C ALA A 62 17.18 22.52 -38.16
N LEU A 63 17.53 22.34 -36.89
CA LEU A 63 17.79 23.44 -35.94
C LEU A 63 18.94 24.34 -36.41
N SER A 64 20.08 23.75 -36.79
CA SER A 64 21.21 24.49 -37.36
C SER A 64 20.84 25.26 -38.63
N GLY A 65 19.89 24.73 -39.42
CA GLY A 65 19.35 25.39 -40.59
C GLY A 65 18.53 26.63 -40.23
N ILE A 66 17.60 26.50 -39.26
CA ILE A 66 16.73 27.57 -38.80
C ILE A 66 17.55 28.72 -38.19
N GLU A 67 18.48 28.41 -37.28
CA GLU A 67 19.31 29.42 -36.58
C GLU A 67 20.15 30.28 -37.54
N ARG A 68 20.59 29.70 -38.66
CA ARG A 68 21.39 30.39 -39.69
C ARG A 68 20.56 31.18 -40.68
N ASN A 69 19.23 31.03 -40.72
CA ASN A 69 18.36 31.68 -41.68
C ASN A 69 17.48 32.76 -41.01
N HIS A 70 17.81 34.03 -41.21
CA HIS A 70 17.01 35.14 -40.67
C HIS A 70 15.57 35.20 -41.21
N GLU A 71 15.30 34.64 -42.39
CA GLU A 71 13.94 34.58 -42.96
C GLU A 71 13.07 33.48 -42.35
N ALA A 72 13.62 32.63 -41.47
CA ALA A 72 12.96 31.51 -40.81
C ALA A 72 12.68 31.75 -39.31
N ARG A 73 12.76 33.01 -38.84
CA ARG A 73 12.49 33.40 -37.44
C ARG A 73 11.04 33.16 -37.00
N ASP A 74 10.13 32.97 -37.94
CA ASP A 74 8.71 32.65 -37.76
C ASP A 74 8.44 31.15 -37.54
N LEU A 75 9.44 30.27 -37.75
CA LEU A 75 9.33 28.81 -37.54
C LEU A 75 9.43 28.41 -36.06
N TYR A 76 8.64 29.05 -35.20
CA TYR A 76 8.65 28.82 -33.74
C TYR A 76 8.33 27.37 -33.37
N PHE A 77 7.36 26.74 -34.04
CA PHE A 77 7.04 25.33 -33.82
C PHE A 77 8.22 24.45 -34.22
N GLU A 78 8.68 24.52 -35.47
CA GLU A 78 9.72 23.60 -35.97
C GLU A 78 11.02 23.75 -35.16
N LYS A 79 11.39 24.98 -34.77
CA LYS A 79 12.53 25.24 -33.91
C LYS A 79 12.37 24.63 -32.52
N SER A 80 11.26 24.93 -31.83
CA SER A 80 11.01 24.40 -30.48
C SER A 80 10.81 22.89 -30.47
N TYR A 81 10.26 22.29 -31.52
CA TYR A 81 10.16 20.85 -31.68
C TYR A 81 11.54 20.20 -31.80
N CYS A 82 12.44 20.77 -32.62
CA CYS A 82 13.83 20.31 -32.68
C CYS A 82 14.56 20.47 -31.34
N GLU A 83 14.43 21.61 -30.66
CA GLU A 83 14.99 21.85 -29.33
C GLU A 83 14.47 20.80 -28.32
N TYR A 84 13.16 20.52 -28.32
CA TYR A 84 12.53 19.51 -27.46
C TYR A 84 13.02 18.08 -27.74
N ARG A 85 13.08 17.66 -29.01
CA ARG A 85 13.60 16.34 -29.42
C ARG A 85 15.09 16.17 -29.09
N LEU A 86 15.86 17.27 -29.08
CA LEU A 86 17.26 17.33 -28.65
C LEU A 86 17.43 17.51 -27.13
N ASN A 87 16.35 17.38 -26.34
CA ASN A 87 16.32 17.52 -24.89
C ASN A 87 16.81 18.90 -24.36
N ARG A 88 16.67 19.95 -25.18
CA ARG A 88 16.89 21.37 -24.82
C ARG A 88 15.55 21.99 -24.44
N VAL A 89 14.98 21.51 -23.33
CA VAL A 89 13.55 21.71 -23.00
C VAL A 89 13.27 23.15 -22.56
N GLU A 90 14.21 23.77 -21.86
CA GLU A 90 14.18 25.16 -21.44
C GLU A 90 14.29 26.12 -22.64
N GLU A 91 15.12 25.79 -23.64
CA GLU A 91 15.20 26.50 -24.91
C GLU A 91 13.89 26.37 -25.70
N ALA A 92 13.37 25.15 -25.84
CA ALA A 92 12.10 24.88 -26.51
C ALA A 92 10.96 25.71 -25.92
N TYR A 93 10.87 25.78 -24.59
CA TYR A 93 9.89 26.62 -23.88
C TYR A 93 10.07 28.11 -24.20
N LYS A 94 11.30 28.63 -24.16
CA LYS A 94 11.60 30.04 -24.47
C LYS A 94 11.27 30.39 -25.91
N THR A 95 11.64 29.54 -26.87
CA THR A 95 11.33 29.70 -28.30
C THR A 95 9.81 29.69 -28.52
N LEU A 96 9.09 28.71 -27.98
CA LEU A 96 7.66 28.57 -28.22
C LEU A 96 6.86 29.72 -27.60
N LYS A 97 7.28 30.25 -26.44
CA LYS A 97 6.68 31.44 -25.80
C LYS A 97 6.86 32.75 -26.58
N GLN A 98 7.70 32.79 -27.62
CA GLN A 98 7.80 33.94 -28.54
C GLN A 98 6.70 33.92 -29.63
N CYS A 99 5.95 32.83 -29.76
CA CYS A 99 4.84 32.74 -30.70
C CYS A 99 3.60 33.52 -30.19
N ASN A 100 3.31 34.67 -30.80
CA ASN A 100 2.19 35.55 -30.42
C ASN A 100 0.80 34.91 -30.59
N GLN A 101 0.64 33.96 -31.52
CA GLN A 101 -0.62 33.31 -31.84
C GLN A 101 -0.39 31.80 -31.97
N MET A 102 -0.66 31.07 -30.89
CA MET A 102 -0.52 29.61 -30.85
C MET A 102 -1.79 28.95 -31.41
N THR A 103 -1.62 28.10 -32.44
CA THR A 103 -2.66 27.15 -32.86
C THR A 103 -2.66 25.95 -31.92
N ASN A 104 -3.59 25.00 -32.11
CA ASN A 104 -3.59 23.76 -31.31
C ASN A 104 -2.26 23.00 -31.45
N LYS A 105 -1.59 23.05 -32.60
CA LYS A 105 -0.26 22.45 -32.85
C LYS A 105 0.82 23.00 -31.88
N GLU A 106 0.90 24.32 -31.70
CA GLU A 106 1.82 24.93 -30.74
C GLU A 106 1.40 24.67 -29.29
N LYS A 107 0.10 24.64 -29.01
CA LYS A 107 -0.42 24.32 -27.66
C LYS A 107 -0.08 22.90 -27.23
N GLU A 108 -0.24 21.89 -28.08
CA GLU A 108 0.12 20.49 -27.78
C GLU A 108 1.60 20.38 -27.38
N LEU A 109 2.49 20.97 -28.18
CA LEU A 109 3.92 20.99 -27.87
C LEU A 109 4.22 21.77 -26.58
N LEU A 110 3.55 22.89 -26.33
CA LEU A 110 3.69 23.65 -25.08
C LEU A 110 3.26 22.82 -23.87
N ALA A 111 2.17 22.05 -23.99
CA ALA A 111 1.65 21.19 -22.93
C ALA A 111 2.66 20.06 -22.57
N GLN A 112 3.29 19.45 -23.59
CA GLN A 112 4.34 18.45 -23.41
C GLN A 112 5.64 19.04 -22.81
N ILE A 113 6.08 20.20 -23.31
CA ILE A 113 7.26 20.92 -22.78
C ILE A 113 7.03 21.31 -21.30
N THR A 114 5.88 21.88 -20.97
CA THR A 114 5.56 22.30 -19.60
C THR A 114 5.41 21.12 -18.64
N TYR A 115 4.88 19.98 -19.10
CA TYR A 115 4.88 18.74 -18.33
C TYR A 115 6.30 18.26 -18.03
N LYS A 116 7.20 18.26 -19.04
CA LYS A 116 8.60 17.84 -18.89
C LYS A 116 9.45 18.80 -18.05
N LEU A 117 9.11 20.08 -18.02
CA LEU A 117 9.67 21.08 -17.09
C LEU A 117 9.00 21.07 -15.70
N GLU A 118 8.12 20.12 -15.42
CA GLU A 118 7.39 19.98 -14.14
C GLU A 118 6.51 21.20 -13.78
N LYS A 119 6.20 22.04 -14.78
CA LYS A 119 5.26 23.16 -14.69
C LYS A 119 3.82 22.68 -14.81
N TYR A 120 3.44 21.75 -13.94
CA TYR A 120 2.18 21.00 -14.07
C TYR A 120 0.94 21.90 -14.11
N GLN A 121 0.94 23.04 -13.41
CA GLN A 121 -0.19 23.97 -13.42
C GLN A 121 -0.42 24.61 -14.79
N GLU A 122 0.66 24.99 -15.48
CA GLU A 122 0.61 25.54 -16.84
C GLU A 122 0.21 24.44 -17.84
N SER A 123 0.82 23.25 -17.73
CA SER A 123 0.49 22.09 -18.58
C SER A 123 -0.99 21.69 -18.47
N TYR A 124 -1.54 21.69 -17.26
CA TYR A 124 -2.96 21.41 -16.99
C TYR A 124 -3.88 22.42 -17.67
N GLU A 125 -3.55 23.72 -17.62
CA GLU A 125 -4.36 24.76 -18.26
C GLU A 125 -4.38 24.61 -19.77
N VAL A 126 -3.23 24.31 -20.39
CA VAL A 126 -3.13 24.10 -21.85
C VAL A 126 -3.85 22.83 -22.29
N TYR A 127 -3.67 21.69 -21.60
CA TYR A 127 -4.42 20.46 -21.93
C TYR A 127 -5.93 20.59 -21.68
N ARG A 128 -6.36 21.30 -20.64
CA ARG A 128 -7.79 21.56 -20.37
C ARG A 128 -8.44 22.40 -21.48
N ASP A 129 -7.68 23.29 -22.11
CA ASP A 129 -8.12 24.04 -23.29
C ASP A 129 -8.19 23.14 -24.53
N LEU A 130 -7.13 22.37 -24.79
CA LEU A 130 -7.04 21.42 -25.92
C LEU A 130 -8.15 20.36 -25.91
N VAL A 131 -8.41 19.69 -24.78
CA VAL A 131 -9.44 18.64 -24.67
C VAL A 131 -10.86 19.20 -24.88
N LYS A 132 -11.07 20.51 -24.69
CA LYS A 132 -12.37 21.15 -24.90
C LYS A 132 -12.57 21.70 -26.32
N ASN A 133 -11.48 22.02 -27.01
CA ASN A 133 -11.47 22.83 -28.23
C ASN A 133 -10.79 22.11 -29.42
N SER A 134 -10.60 20.80 -29.32
CA SER A 134 -10.13 19.91 -30.38
C SER A 134 -11.14 18.77 -30.58
N ASP A 135 -11.43 18.46 -31.84
CA ASP A 135 -12.25 17.32 -32.26
C ASP A 135 -11.48 16.64 -33.41
N ASP A 136 -10.66 15.67 -33.05
CA ASP A 136 -9.72 14.97 -33.94
C ASP A 136 -9.47 13.53 -33.47
N GLU A 137 -8.75 12.75 -34.28
CA GLU A 137 -8.44 11.34 -34.00
C GLU A 137 -7.55 11.12 -32.76
N TYR A 138 -6.94 12.18 -32.20
CA TYR A 138 -5.97 12.12 -31.09
C TYR A 138 -6.59 12.42 -29.71
N ASP A 139 -7.92 12.46 -29.60
CA ASP A 139 -8.62 12.80 -28.35
C ASP A 139 -8.30 11.83 -27.19
N ASN A 140 -8.14 10.54 -27.46
CA ASN A 140 -7.81 9.55 -26.43
C ASN A 140 -6.39 9.74 -25.87
N GLU A 141 -5.41 9.97 -26.74
CA GLU A 141 -4.01 10.26 -26.40
C GLU A 141 -3.92 11.58 -25.63
N ARG A 142 -4.64 12.60 -26.07
CA ARG A 142 -4.74 13.91 -25.40
C ARG A 142 -5.35 13.79 -24.01
N LYS A 143 -6.45 13.04 -23.86
CA LYS A 143 -7.08 12.72 -22.55
C LYS A 143 -6.12 11.92 -21.66
N THR A 144 -5.36 11.00 -22.23
CA THR A 144 -4.33 10.21 -21.52
C THR A 144 -3.21 11.10 -20.99
N ASN A 145 -2.70 12.02 -21.81
CA ASN A 145 -1.69 13.00 -21.42
C ASN A 145 -2.21 13.97 -20.34
N PHE A 146 -3.43 14.48 -20.49
CA PHE A 146 -4.08 15.31 -19.47
C PHE A 146 -4.25 14.56 -18.13
N SER A 147 -4.63 13.29 -18.20
CA SER A 147 -4.71 12.37 -17.05
C SER A 147 -3.36 12.19 -16.33
N ALA A 148 -2.28 12.03 -17.09
CA ALA A 148 -0.91 11.99 -16.54
C ALA A 148 -0.52 13.32 -15.87
N VAL A 149 -0.90 14.47 -16.43
CA VAL A 149 -0.65 15.79 -15.84
C VAL A 149 -1.37 15.97 -14.50
N VAL A 150 -2.63 15.53 -14.39
CA VAL A 150 -3.36 15.54 -13.11
C VAL A 150 -2.70 14.61 -12.09
N ALA A 151 -2.29 13.40 -12.50
CA ALA A 151 -1.58 12.46 -11.63
C ALA A 151 -0.24 13.02 -11.11
N ALA A 152 0.56 13.63 -12.00
CA ALA A 152 1.84 14.22 -11.65
C ALA A 152 1.68 15.46 -10.74
N MET A 153 0.73 16.35 -11.06
CA MET A 153 0.42 17.54 -10.25
C MET A 153 0.09 17.17 -8.80
N ARG A 154 -0.80 16.20 -8.58
CA ARG A 154 -1.18 15.73 -7.24
C ARG A 154 -0.06 14.99 -6.51
N THR A 155 0.86 14.38 -7.25
CA THR A 155 2.02 13.69 -6.69
C THR A 155 3.10 14.67 -6.23
N ALA A 156 3.26 15.79 -6.96
CA ALA A 156 4.15 16.89 -6.60
C ALA A 156 3.59 17.74 -5.45
N ASP A 157 2.28 18.04 -5.48
CA ASP A 157 1.58 18.78 -4.44
C ASP A 157 0.31 18.02 -3.97
N PRO A 158 0.40 17.29 -2.84
CA PRO A 158 -0.74 16.59 -2.26
C PRO A 158 -1.90 17.48 -1.79
N SER A 159 -1.73 18.80 -1.70
CA SER A 159 -2.81 19.73 -1.36
C SER A 159 -3.77 19.97 -2.54
N VAL A 160 -3.34 19.64 -3.77
CA VAL A 160 -4.16 19.78 -4.97
C VAL A 160 -5.37 18.86 -4.90
N THR A 161 -6.55 19.47 -4.82
CA THR A 161 -7.84 18.76 -4.81
C THR A 161 -8.36 18.42 -6.20
N LYS A 162 -7.83 19.06 -7.27
CA LYS A 162 -8.22 18.83 -8.66
C LYS A 162 -8.24 17.35 -9.02
N ASP A 163 -9.28 16.92 -9.70
CA ASP A 163 -9.49 15.55 -10.15
C ASP A 163 -9.69 15.52 -11.67
N LEU A 164 -9.79 14.32 -12.24
CA LEU A 164 -10.25 14.18 -13.61
C LEU A 164 -11.77 14.36 -13.68
N ASP A 165 -12.19 15.39 -14.41
CA ASP A 165 -13.58 15.63 -14.79
C ASP A 165 -13.94 14.74 -15.99
N MET A 166 -13.76 13.42 -15.81
CA MET A 166 -13.94 12.37 -16.81
C MET A 166 -14.77 11.24 -16.18
N SER A 167 -15.84 10.82 -16.86
CA SER A 167 -16.68 9.72 -16.40
C SER A 167 -15.94 8.38 -16.45
N GLU A 168 -16.42 7.40 -15.68
CA GLU A 168 -15.81 6.06 -15.64
C GLU A 168 -15.95 5.31 -16.98
N ASN A 169 -16.89 5.73 -17.83
CA ASN A 169 -17.08 5.21 -19.19
C ASN A 169 -16.08 5.78 -20.20
N GLU A 170 -15.39 6.89 -19.88
CA GLU A 170 -14.38 7.50 -20.76
C GLU A 170 -12.97 6.97 -20.47
N LYS A 171 -12.78 6.19 -19.39
CA LYS A 171 -11.51 5.53 -19.04
C LYS A 171 -11.39 4.19 -19.76
N GLN A 172 -11.49 4.20 -21.09
CA GLN A 172 -11.56 2.98 -21.90
C GLN A 172 -10.18 2.38 -22.23
N THR A 173 -9.11 3.17 -22.16
CA THR A 173 -7.75 2.67 -22.40
C THR A 173 -7.07 2.25 -21.09
N TYR A 174 -6.06 1.36 -21.19
CA TYR A 174 -5.35 0.87 -20.01
C TYR A 174 -4.46 1.95 -19.38
N GLU A 175 -3.95 2.90 -20.17
CA GLU A 175 -3.17 4.06 -19.73
C GLU A 175 -4.04 5.05 -18.92
N LEU A 176 -5.28 5.30 -19.34
CA LEU A 176 -6.25 6.08 -18.55
C LEU A 176 -6.57 5.40 -17.22
N CYS A 177 -6.71 4.07 -17.23
CA CYS A 177 -6.92 3.28 -16.02
C CYS A 177 -5.69 3.35 -15.07
N TYR A 178 -4.48 3.23 -15.62
CA TYR A 178 -3.21 3.38 -14.92
C TYR A 178 -3.04 4.78 -14.29
N ASN A 179 -3.27 5.85 -15.07
CA ASN A 179 -3.18 7.22 -14.57
C ASN A 179 -4.25 7.51 -13.51
N SER A 180 -5.48 6.97 -13.66
CA SER A 180 -6.51 7.01 -12.62
C SER A 180 -6.08 6.29 -11.33
N ALA A 181 -5.28 5.22 -11.42
CA ALA A 181 -4.70 4.56 -10.26
C ALA A 181 -3.60 5.42 -9.61
N CYS A 182 -2.71 6.03 -10.38
CA CYS A 182 -1.71 6.98 -9.87
C CYS A 182 -2.35 8.15 -9.10
N ILE A 183 -3.51 8.65 -9.57
CA ILE A 183 -4.32 9.63 -8.82
C ILE A 183 -4.83 9.06 -7.49
N LEU A 184 -5.33 7.82 -7.45
CA LEU A 184 -5.77 7.18 -6.19
C LEU A 184 -4.60 6.97 -5.20
N ILE A 185 -3.40 6.66 -5.70
CA ILE A 185 -2.17 6.60 -4.90
C ILE A 185 -1.84 7.96 -4.28
N SER A 186 -1.94 9.05 -5.05
CA SER A 186 -1.75 10.42 -4.51
C SER A 186 -2.74 10.77 -3.40
N LYS A 187 -3.95 10.17 -3.43
CA LYS A 187 -5.00 10.32 -2.40
C LYS A 187 -4.83 9.37 -1.21
N GLY A 188 -3.82 8.49 -1.21
CA GLY A 188 -3.63 7.46 -0.18
C GLY A 188 -4.63 6.29 -0.23
N LYS A 189 -5.46 6.20 -1.28
CA LYS A 189 -6.45 5.13 -1.49
C LYS A 189 -5.77 3.92 -2.15
N LEU A 190 -4.90 3.25 -1.41
CA LEU A 190 -3.98 2.24 -1.95
C LEU A 190 -4.70 0.96 -2.41
N GLU A 191 -5.77 0.56 -1.73
CA GLU A 191 -6.60 -0.59 -2.08
C GLU A 191 -7.36 -0.35 -3.39
N GLU A 192 -8.02 0.82 -3.52
CA GLU A 192 -8.69 1.23 -4.77
C GLU A 192 -7.70 1.33 -5.95
N ALA A 193 -6.46 1.79 -5.67
CA ALA A 193 -5.40 1.83 -6.67
C ALA A 193 -4.90 0.42 -7.06
N GLU A 194 -4.81 -0.53 -6.12
CA GLU A 194 -4.44 -1.93 -6.38
C GLU A 194 -5.41 -2.57 -7.39
N ASP A 195 -6.72 -2.40 -7.16
CA ASP A 195 -7.74 -2.95 -8.05
C ASP A 195 -7.77 -2.27 -9.42
N LYS A 196 -7.52 -0.95 -9.48
CA LYS A 196 -7.37 -0.25 -10.77
C LYS A 196 -6.13 -0.69 -11.55
N LEU A 197 -5.00 -0.93 -10.89
CA LEU A 197 -3.77 -1.39 -11.55
C LEU A 197 -3.91 -2.83 -12.08
N LYS A 198 -4.58 -3.72 -11.33
CA LYS A 198 -4.93 -5.06 -11.85
C LYS A 198 -5.81 -4.96 -13.09
N ARG A 199 -6.85 -4.11 -13.07
CA ARG A 199 -7.70 -3.87 -14.25
C ARG A 199 -6.90 -3.29 -15.42
N ALA A 200 -5.99 -2.34 -15.18
CA ALA A 200 -5.10 -1.81 -16.22
C ALA A 200 -4.19 -2.89 -16.81
N GLU A 201 -3.64 -3.80 -15.99
CA GLU A 201 -2.82 -4.92 -16.49
C GLU A 201 -3.65 -5.89 -17.35
N THR A 202 -4.90 -6.19 -16.94
CA THR A 202 -5.83 -7.00 -17.76
C THR A 202 -6.17 -6.31 -19.09
N MET A 203 -6.53 -5.03 -19.06
CA MET A 203 -6.86 -4.27 -20.29
C MET A 203 -5.64 -4.13 -21.23
N CYS A 204 -4.43 -3.99 -20.68
CA CYS A 204 -3.19 -4.02 -21.47
C CYS A 204 -2.96 -5.39 -22.13
N GLN A 205 -3.22 -6.49 -21.42
CA GLN A 205 -3.15 -7.84 -22.00
C GLN A 205 -4.19 -8.05 -23.10
N GLU A 206 -5.41 -7.54 -22.94
CA GLU A 206 -6.49 -7.61 -23.94
C GLU A 206 -6.20 -6.74 -25.17
N THR A 207 -5.59 -5.57 -24.98
CA THR A 207 -5.23 -4.63 -26.08
C THR A 207 -4.19 -5.23 -27.02
N PHE A 208 -3.33 -6.12 -26.51
CA PHE A 208 -2.26 -6.78 -27.25
C PHE A 208 -2.41 -8.32 -27.27
N GLU A 209 -3.64 -8.83 -27.31
CA GLU A 209 -3.88 -10.29 -27.39
C GLU A 209 -3.40 -10.90 -28.72
N ASP A 210 -3.54 -10.14 -29.82
CA ASP A 210 -3.10 -10.53 -31.17
C ASP A 210 -1.61 -10.22 -31.45
N GLU A 211 -0.85 -9.71 -30.48
CA GLU A 211 0.56 -9.30 -30.67
C GLU A 211 1.52 -10.49 -30.52
N GLU A 212 2.32 -10.75 -31.55
CA GLU A 212 3.27 -11.86 -31.58
C GLU A 212 4.52 -11.56 -30.73
N ASP A 213 4.92 -10.29 -30.60
CA ASP A 213 6.05 -9.88 -29.77
C ASP A 213 5.70 -9.84 -28.27
N GLN A 214 5.85 -11.00 -27.63
CA GLN A 214 5.67 -11.14 -26.19
C GLN A 214 6.69 -10.36 -25.35
N GLU A 215 7.85 -9.94 -25.90
CA GLU A 215 8.80 -9.08 -25.18
C GLU A 215 8.29 -7.64 -25.14
N PHE A 216 7.72 -7.15 -26.26
CA PHE A 216 7.00 -5.87 -26.30
C PHE A 216 5.82 -5.86 -25.31
N VAL A 217 4.93 -6.85 -25.37
CA VAL A 217 3.74 -6.95 -24.50
C VAL A 217 4.10 -7.01 -23.01
N GLU A 218 5.18 -7.71 -22.63
CA GLU A 218 5.64 -7.75 -21.25
C GLU A 218 6.37 -6.46 -20.81
N SER A 219 6.88 -5.67 -21.76
CA SER A 219 7.47 -4.35 -21.51
C SER A 219 6.41 -3.30 -21.16
N GLU A 220 5.27 -3.27 -21.87
CA GLU A 220 4.13 -2.39 -21.55
C GLU A 220 3.53 -2.71 -20.16
N LYS A 221 3.30 -3.99 -19.87
CA LYS A 221 2.84 -4.42 -18.53
C LYS A 221 3.85 -4.11 -17.42
N ALA A 222 5.15 -3.98 -17.72
CA ALA A 222 6.17 -3.75 -16.70
C ALA A 222 5.95 -2.44 -15.94
N ILE A 223 5.51 -1.38 -16.61
CA ILE A 223 5.18 -0.08 -16.00
C ILE A 223 4.05 -0.27 -14.96
N ILE A 224 2.96 -0.93 -15.37
CA ILE A 224 1.78 -1.19 -14.53
C ILE A 224 2.16 -2.05 -13.31
N ARG A 225 2.91 -3.13 -13.54
CA ARG A 225 3.36 -4.07 -12.50
C ARG A 225 4.28 -3.41 -11.47
N VAL A 226 5.19 -2.54 -11.89
CA VAL A 226 6.07 -1.79 -10.96
C VAL A 226 5.25 -0.85 -10.07
N GLN A 227 4.22 -0.22 -10.62
CA GLN A 227 3.31 0.64 -9.85
C GLN A 227 2.40 -0.18 -8.91
N LEU A 228 1.93 -1.36 -9.33
CA LEU A 228 1.17 -2.29 -8.50
C LEU A 228 2.00 -2.78 -7.31
N ALA A 229 3.25 -3.18 -7.57
CA ALA A 229 4.21 -3.57 -6.53
C ALA A 229 4.49 -2.41 -5.54
N TYR A 230 4.48 -1.16 -6.01
CA TYR A 230 4.60 0.01 -5.13
C TYR A 230 3.38 0.17 -4.21
N CYS A 231 2.15 0.00 -4.71
CA CYS A 231 0.95 -0.03 -3.86
C CYS A 231 1.04 -1.12 -2.79
N LEU A 232 1.37 -2.35 -3.19
CA LEU A 232 1.52 -3.51 -2.30
C LEU A 232 2.59 -3.24 -1.22
N GLN A 233 3.74 -2.67 -1.59
CA GLN A 233 4.79 -2.27 -0.65
C GLN A 233 4.32 -1.20 0.33
N LYS A 234 3.54 -0.21 -0.12
CA LYS A 234 2.98 0.86 0.75
C LYS A 234 1.92 0.33 1.72
N MET A 235 1.17 -0.70 1.35
CA MET A 235 0.28 -1.45 2.24
C MET A 235 1.00 -2.47 3.14
N GLY A 236 2.33 -2.58 3.06
CA GLY A 236 3.13 -3.52 3.85
C GLY A 236 3.14 -4.96 3.34
N LYS A 237 2.50 -5.26 2.19
CA LYS A 237 2.50 -6.56 1.49
C LYS A 237 3.85 -6.80 0.76
N ASN A 238 4.95 -6.69 1.50
CA ASN A 238 6.32 -6.66 0.97
C ASN A 238 6.71 -7.94 0.20
N GLU A 239 6.19 -9.11 0.58
CA GLU A 239 6.49 -10.37 -0.11
C GLU A 239 5.90 -10.42 -1.53
N GLU A 240 4.70 -9.86 -1.72
CA GLU A 240 4.04 -9.78 -3.02
C GLU A 240 4.74 -8.75 -3.91
N ALA A 241 5.01 -7.55 -3.38
CA ALA A 241 5.78 -6.53 -4.06
C ALA A 241 7.16 -7.03 -4.51
N LEU A 242 7.89 -7.74 -3.64
CA LEU A 242 9.20 -8.31 -3.93
C LEU A 242 9.15 -9.35 -5.05
N LYS A 243 8.11 -10.19 -5.13
CA LYS A 243 7.92 -11.14 -6.24
C LYS A 243 7.76 -10.40 -7.57
N ILE A 244 6.91 -9.37 -7.61
CA ILE A 244 6.65 -8.60 -8.83
C ILE A 244 7.90 -7.84 -9.29
N TYR A 245 8.58 -7.11 -8.40
CA TYR A 245 9.83 -6.41 -8.76
C TYR A 245 10.91 -7.36 -9.29
N ASN A 246 11.07 -8.54 -8.68
CA ASN A 246 12.04 -9.52 -9.17
C ASN A 246 11.62 -10.15 -10.50
N ASN A 247 10.33 -10.26 -10.80
CA ASN A 247 9.88 -10.77 -12.09
C ASN A 247 10.08 -9.75 -13.21
N VAL A 248 9.72 -8.47 -12.98
CA VAL A 248 10.01 -7.38 -13.93
C VAL A 248 11.52 -7.24 -14.17
N LEU A 249 12.36 -7.26 -13.13
CA LEU A 249 13.81 -7.17 -13.32
C LEU A 249 14.45 -8.43 -13.95
N LYS A 250 13.73 -9.54 -14.08
CA LYS A 250 14.18 -10.73 -14.84
C LYS A 250 13.87 -10.63 -16.33
N SER A 251 12.76 -9.99 -16.72
CA SER A 251 12.44 -9.76 -18.14
C SER A 251 13.36 -8.71 -18.79
N LYS A 252 14.11 -7.94 -17.98
CA LYS A 252 15.07 -6.92 -18.44
C LYS A 252 14.40 -5.87 -19.36
N PRO A 253 13.37 -5.15 -18.90
CA PRO A 253 12.66 -4.18 -19.71
C PRO A 253 13.64 -3.19 -20.36
N THR A 254 13.35 -2.79 -21.60
CA THR A 254 14.18 -1.85 -22.37
C THR A 254 14.19 -0.44 -21.78
N ASP A 255 13.10 -0.02 -21.11
CA ASP A 255 13.07 1.26 -20.41
C ASP A 255 13.94 1.25 -19.14
N LEU A 256 14.92 2.14 -19.15
CA LEU A 256 15.81 2.42 -18.02
C LEU A 256 15.02 2.93 -16.81
N SER A 257 13.91 3.66 -17.02
CA SER A 257 13.10 4.25 -15.95
C SER A 257 12.36 3.17 -15.15
N VAL A 258 11.73 2.20 -15.81
CA VAL A 258 11.14 1.00 -15.18
C VAL A 258 12.19 0.23 -14.36
N ASN A 259 13.37 -0.04 -14.94
CA ASN A 259 14.47 -0.71 -14.23
C ASN A 259 14.93 0.08 -12.99
N ALA A 260 15.04 1.40 -13.12
CA ALA A 260 15.47 2.31 -12.07
C ALA A 260 14.50 2.30 -10.88
N VAL A 261 13.20 2.48 -11.14
CA VAL A 261 12.15 2.51 -10.11
C VAL A 261 12.02 1.14 -9.43
N ALA A 262 11.94 0.05 -10.20
CA ALA A 262 11.86 -1.31 -9.64
C ALA A 262 13.09 -1.66 -8.78
N SER A 263 14.29 -1.29 -9.23
CA SER A 263 15.54 -1.51 -8.49
C SER A 263 15.61 -0.70 -7.21
N ASN A 264 15.26 0.59 -7.25
CA ASN A 264 15.17 1.46 -6.08
C ASN A 264 14.20 0.91 -5.02
N ASN A 265 13.00 0.50 -5.44
CA ASN A 265 11.97 0.02 -4.53
C ASN A 265 12.34 -1.33 -3.90
N LEU A 266 12.96 -2.23 -4.69
CA LEU A 266 13.50 -3.51 -4.20
C LEU A 266 14.61 -3.30 -3.16
N VAL A 267 15.51 -2.32 -3.35
CA VAL A 267 16.53 -1.95 -2.36
C VAL A 267 15.89 -1.49 -1.05
N CYS A 268 14.80 -0.73 -1.11
CA CYS A 268 14.04 -0.30 0.07
C CYS A 268 13.40 -1.46 0.85
N ILE A 269 12.99 -2.54 0.16
CA ILE A 269 12.52 -3.78 0.81
C ILE A 269 13.71 -4.53 1.45
N ASN A 270 14.82 -4.67 0.73
CA ASN A 270 16.01 -5.40 1.18
C ASN A 270 16.69 -4.77 2.42
N LYS A 271 16.71 -3.43 2.53
CA LYS A 271 17.36 -2.68 3.63
C LYS A 271 18.84 -3.04 3.79
N ASP A 272 19.19 -3.75 4.88
CA ASP A 272 20.53 -4.24 5.21
C ASP A 272 20.80 -5.67 4.69
N GLN A 273 19.81 -6.33 4.10
CA GLN A 273 19.95 -7.62 3.43
C GLN A 273 20.44 -7.43 1.99
N ASN A 274 21.04 -8.48 1.42
CA ASN A 274 21.48 -8.52 0.01
C ASN A 274 22.40 -7.34 -0.41
N ILE A 275 23.21 -6.81 0.52
CA ILE A 275 24.01 -5.58 0.37
C ILE A 275 24.75 -5.48 -0.98
N PHE A 276 25.36 -6.57 -1.45
CA PHE A 276 26.12 -6.57 -2.71
C PHE A 276 25.23 -6.34 -3.94
N ASP A 277 24.07 -7.01 -4.00
CA ASP A 277 23.10 -6.84 -5.09
C ASP A 277 22.42 -5.47 -5.00
N SER A 278 21.99 -5.06 -3.81
CA SER A 278 21.42 -3.73 -3.57
C SER A 278 22.38 -2.61 -3.97
N ARG A 279 23.68 -2.73 -3.68
CA ARG A 279 24.72 -1.78 -4.11
C ARG A 279 24.93 -1.81 -5.63
N LYS A 280 24.89 -2.98 -6.27
CA LYS A 280 24.98 -3.09 -7.74
C LYS A 280 23.80 -2.39 -8.41
N LYS A 281 22.60 -2.59 -7.87
CA LYS A 281 21.36 -1.94 -8.32
C LYS A 281 21.46 -0.43 -8.20
N LEU A 282 21.71 0.13 -7.01
CA LEU A 282 21.81 1.58 -6.80
C LEU A 282 22.75 2.29 -7.79
N LYS A 283 23.91 1.70 -8.09
CA LYS A 283 24.85 2.26 -9.10
C LYS A 283 24.29 2.37 -10.52
N ALA A 284 23.31 1.55 -10.88
CA ALA A 284 22.62 1.65 -12.17
C ALA A 284 21.47 2.67 -12.13
N VAL A 285 20.86 2.89 -10.97
CA VAL A 285 19.78 3.88 -10.76
C VAL A 285 20.30 5.32 -10.70
N THR A 286 21.60 5.52 -10.48
CA THR A 286 22.23 6.85 -10.32
C THR A 286 23.02 7.34 -11.54
N SER A 287 22.80 6.76 -12.73
CA SER A 287 23.42 7.21 -13.98
C SER A 287 22.84 8.55 -14.47
N SER A 288 23.66 9.36 -15.15
CA SER A 288 23.22 10.63 -15.74
C SER A 288 22.23 10.45 -16.90
N GLU A 289 22.14 9.26 -17.49
CA GLU A 289 21.14 8.90 -18.52
C GLU A 289 19.70 8.91 -17.96
N LEU A 290 19.54 8.76 -16.64
CA LEU A 290 18.25 8.83 -15.96
C LEU A 290 17.85 10.26 -15.57
N ASP A 291 18.77 11.23 -15.55
CA ASP A 291 18.47 12.63 -15.21
C ASP A 291 17.46 13.27 -16.19
N THR A 292 17.33 12.76 -17.42
CA THR A 292 16.40 13.23 -18.46
C THR A 292 15.10 12.43 -18.57
N ARG A 293 15.01 11.28 -17.88
CA ARG A 293 13.86 10.36 -17.89
C ARG A 293 13.02 10.44 -16.61
N LEU A 294 13.67 10.73 -15.48
CA LEU A 294 13.04 10.77 -14.16
C LEU A 294 12.78 12.21 -13.71
N ASN A 295 11.58 12.46 -13.17
CA ASN A 295 11.24 13.77 -12.62
C ASN A 295 12.05 14.09 -11.34
N SER A 296 12.10 15.36 -10.95
CA SER A 296 12.84 15.86 -9.80
C SER A 296 12.50 15.13 -8.50
N THR A 297 11.22 14.79 -8.31
CA THR A 297 10.72 14.06 -7.15
C THR A 297 11.26 12.63 -7.11
N GLN A 298 11.21 11.89 -8.23
CA GLN A 298 11.78 10.55 -8.36
C GLN A 298 13.29 10.56 -8.12
N ARG A 299 14.02 11.50 -8.73
CA ARG A 299 15.48 11.66 -8.56
C ARG A 299 15.85 11.99 -7.12
N CYS A 300 15.07 12.84 -6.45
CA CYS A 300 15.21 13.14 -5.02
C CYS A 300 14.97 11.90 -4.15
N VAL A 301 13.93 11.10 -4.42
CA VAL A 301 13.66 9.85 -3.70
C VAL A 301 14.78 8.82 -3.89
N ILE A 302 15.32 8.67 -5.11
CA ILE A 302 16.43 7.76 -5.41
C ILE A 302 17.69 8.17 -4.62
N ALA A 303 18.08 9.45 -4.67
CA ALA A 303 19.23 9.96 -3.93
C ALA A 303 19.03 9.80 -2.40
N TYR A 304 17.83 10.06 -1.90
CA TYR A 304 17.47 9.85 -0.50
C TYR A 304 17.65 8.38 -0.07
N ASN A 305 17.20 7.43 -0.90
CA ASN A 305 17.33 6.00 -0.63
C ASN A 305 18.79 5.51 -0.73
N GLU A 306 19.60 6.06 -1.64
CA GLU A 306 21.04 5.77 -1.72
C GLU A 306 21.78 6.22 -0.46
N ILE A 307 21.46 7.42 0.05
CA ILE A 307 22.02 7.94 1.31
C ILE A 307 21.59 7.08 2.49
N LEU A 308 20.30 6.74 2.61
CA LEU A 308 19.82 5.83 3.65
C LEU A 308 20.51 4.46 3.59
N PHE A 309 20.64 3.86 2.40
CA PHE A 309 21.36 2.59 2.22
C PHE A 309 22.82 2.72 2.66
N SER A 310 23.49 3.82 2.31
CA SER A 310 24.88 4.08 2.71
C SER A 310 25.02 4.24 4.23
N ILE A 311 24.09 4.95 4.88
CA ILE A 311 24.04 5.05 6.35
C ILE A 311 23.79 3.68 6.97
N ILE A 312 22.76 2.95 6.54
CA ILE A 312 22.38 1.62 7.06
C ILE A 312 23.53 0.62 6.94
N THR A 313 24.27 0.63 5.83
CA THR A 313 25.41 -0.26 5.58
C THR A 313 26.76 0.24 6.13
N ASN A 314 26.75 1.23 7.04
CA ASN A 314 27.93 1.79 7.74
C ASN A 314 28.96 2.51 6.85
N GLN A 315 28.59 2.96 5.66
CA GLN A 315 29.49 3.66 4.72
C GLN A 315 29.56 5.17 5.03
N ARG A 316 30.15 5.54 6.18
CA ARG A 316 30.15 6.93 6.70
C ARG A 316 30.61 7.97 5.68
N ASP A 317 31.83 7.86 5.17
CA ASP A 317 32.42 8.84 4.24
C ASP A 317 31.61 9.00 2.95
N ALA A 318 31.02 7.90 2.46
CA ALA A 318 30.14 7.93 1.29
C ALA A 318 28.82 8.64 1.62
N SER A 319 28.17 8.28 2.74
CA SER A 319 26.92 8.92 3.16
C SER A 319 27.07 10.43 3.40
N GLN A 320 28.19 10.88 3.96
CA GLN A 320 28.46 12.31 4.15
C GLN A 320 28.64 13.05 2.82
N LYS A 321 29.39 12.48 1.86
CA LYS A 321 29.55 13.08 0.53
C LYS A 321 28.23 13.17 -0.24
N LEU A 322 27.45 12.08 -0.23
CA LEU A 322 26.13 12.05 -0.87
C LEU A 322 25.15 13.03 -0.20
N LEU A 323 25.22 13.22 1.12
CA LEU A 323 24.35 14.16 1.84
C LEU A 323 24.65 15.63 1.50
N GLU A 324 25.92 16.03 1.35
CA GLU A 324 26.25 17.38 0.87
C GLU A 324 25.88 17.56 -0.61
N GLN A 325 26.04 16.53 -1.45
CA GLN A 325 25.56 16.56 -2.84
C GLN A 325 24.03 16.73 -2.90
N PHE A 326 23.28 16.00 -2.07
CA PHE A 326 21.82 16.14 -1.97
C PHE A 326 21.41 17.58 -1.65
N LYS A 327 22.06 18.20 -0.65
CA LYS A 327 21.85 19.60 -0.28
C LYS A 327 22.10 20.59 -1.41
N SER A 328 23.05 20.30 -2.31
CA SER A 328 23.35 21.14 -3.47
C SER A 328 22.45 20.89 -4.69
N LYS A 329 21.90 19.68 -4.85
CA LYS A 329 21.09 19.28 -6.03
C LYS A 329 19.59 19.42 -5.80
N PHE A 330 19.11 19.42 -4.56
CA PHE A 330 17.68 19.46 -4.22
C PHE A 330 17.38 20.49 -3.12
N GLU A 331 16.33 21.28 -3.33
CA GLU A 331 15.86 22.29 -2.35
C GLU A 331 15.00 21.69 -1.21
N ASP A 332 14.89 20.35 -1.15
CA ASP A 332 14.10 19.60 -0.16
C ASP A 332 14.77 19.60 1.22
N LYS A 333 14.52 20.69 1.97
CA LYS A 333 15.04 20.92 3.32
C LYS A 333 14.58 19.85 4.33
N GLU A 334 13.35 19.34 4.19
CA GLU A 334 12.79 18.35 5.13
C GLU A 334 13.47 16.98 4.95
N ARG A 335 13.61 16.49 3.72
CA ARG A 335 14.33 15.23 3.45
C ARG A 335 15.82 15.33 3.80
N TYR A 336 16.48 16.46 3.51
CA TYR A 336 17.86 16.68 3.94
C TYR A 336 18.02 16.57 5.46
N ALA A 337 17.14 17.24 6.21
CA ALA A 337 17.15 17.20 7.67
C ALA A 337 16.92 15.78 8.22
N MET A 338 15.95 15.05 7.66
CA MET A 338 15.71 13.65 8.05
C MET A 338 16.94 12.77 7.84
N LEU A 339 17.62 12.86 6.69
CA LEU A 339 18.88 12.13 6.45
C LEU A 339 19.98 12.52 7.45
N LYS A 340 20.12 13.82 7.74
CA LYS A 340 21.10 14.33 8.71
C LYS A 340 20.85 13.79 10.12
N VAL A 341 19.59 13.78 10.56
CA VAL A 341 19.18 13.20 11.84
C VAL A 341 19.43 11.69 11.89
N VAL A 342 19.12 10.96 10.82
CA VAL A 342 19.37 9.49 10.76
C VAL A 342 20.88 9.19 10.83
N GLN A 343 21.72 10.01 10.18
CA GLN A 343 23.18 9.90 10.30
C GLN A 343 23.65 10.15 11.75
N LEU A 344 23.27 11.29 12.34
CA LEU A 344 23.66 11.69 13.70
C LEU A 344 23.15 10.70 14.77
N TYR A 345 21.93 10.19 14.62
CA TYR A 345 21.35 9.17 15.49
C TYR A 345 22.17 7.87 15.45
N LYS A 346 22.60 7.45 14.24
CA LYS A 346 23.46 6.28 14.09
C LYS A 346 24.88 6.48 14.65
N GLU A 347 25.35 7.72 14.68
CA GLU A 347 26.56 8.14 15.39
C GLU A 347 26.36 8.32 16.91
N LYS A 348 25.14 8.11 17.44
CA LYS A 348 24.72 8.32 18.84
C LYS A 348 24.82 9.78 19.34
N LYS A 349 24.82 10.75 18.42
CA LYS A 349 24.90 12.19 18.71
C LYS A 349 23.51 12.80 18.99
N TYR A 350 22.82 12.28 20.00
CA TYR A 350 21.41 12.63 20.25
C TYR A 350 21.19 14.12 20.53
N ALA A 351 22.12 14.80 21.20
CA ALA A 351 22.06 16.25 21.44
C ALA A 351 22.17 17.08 20.14
N GLU A 352 22.95 16.62 19.15
CA GLU A 352 23.02 17.27 17.83
C GLU A 352 21.71 17.04 17.04
N CYS A 353 21.13 15.84 17.13
CA CYS A 353 19.79 15.55 16.57
C CYS A 353 18.72 16.48 17.17
N GLU A 354 18.69 16.59 18.50
CA GLU A 354 17.72 17.41 19.24
C GLU A 354 17.83 18.88 18.83
N LYS A 355 19.05 19.43 18.79
CA LYS A 355 19.30 20.81 18.35
C LYS A 355 18.76 21.04 16.93
N HIS A 356 19.16 20.19 15.98
CA HIS A 356 18.77 20.35 14.58
C HIS A 356 17.25 20.23 14.37
N LEU A 357 16.61 19.26 15.01
CA LEU A 357 15.15 19.09 14.96
C LEU A 357 14.39 20.23 15.65
N SER A 358 14.92 20.77 16.76
CA SER A 358 14.30 21.88 17.48
C SER A 358 14.37 23.20 16.70
N GLU A 359 15.44 23.43 15.94
CA GLU A 359 15.55 24.57 15.01
C GLU A 359 14.49 24.47 13.91
N LEU A 360 14.30 23.28 13.33
CA LEU A 360 13.33 23.05 12.26
C LEU A 360 11.87 23.06 12.74
N ALA A 361 11.57 22.45 13.89
CA ALA A 361 10.23 22.40 14.47
C ALA A 361 9.67 23.78 14.86
N LYS A 362 10.55 24.79 15.01
CA LYS A 362 10.20 26.20 15.27
C LYS A 362 10.00 27.04 14.01
N SER A 363 10.44 26.57 12.85
CA SER A 363 10.25 27.27 11.58
C SER A 363 8.84 27.06 11.04
N ASP A 364 8.38 27.93 10.13
CA ASP A 364 7.09 27.76 9.42
C ASP A 364 7.02 26.44 8.62
N ASN A 365 8.18 25.82 8.34
CA ASN A 365 8.30 24.50 7.72
C ASN A 365 8.24 23.33 8.74
N GLY A 366 7.88 23.60 10.00
CA GLY A 366 7.87 22.65 11.12
C GLY A 366 6.76 21.60 11.03
N SER A 367 6.89 20.67 10.06
CA SER A 367 5.91 19.60 9.83
C SER A 367 5.68 18.75 11.09
N SER A 368 4.49 18.13 11.20
CA SER A 368 4.21 17.21 12.30
C SER A 368 5.18 16.02 12.36
N ILE A 369 5.75 15.63 11.21
CA ILE A 369 6.73 14.55 11.10
C ILE A 369 8.03 14.95 11.82
N ILE A 370 8.52 16.17 11.61
CA ILE A 370 9.70 16.72 12.32
C ILE A 370 9.45 16.73 13.84
N LYS A 371 8.25 17.15 14.27
CA LYS A 371 7.86 17.14 15.70
C LYS A 371 7.86 15.72 16.29
N PHE A 372 7.38 14.71 15.57
CA PHE A 372 7.46 13.31 16.04
C PHE A 372 8.89 12.77 16.09
N TYR A 373 9.77 13.13 15.16
CA TYR A 373 11.19 12.79 15.26
C TYR A 373 11.84 13.46 16.48
N LEU A 374 11.53 14.73 16.77
CA LEU A 374 12.02 15.40 17.97
C LEU A 374 11.56 14.70 19.24
N ILE A 375 10.28 14.35 19.34
CA ILE A 375 9.73 13.53 20.44
C ILE A 375 10.53 12.23 20.59
N GLN A 376 10.76 11.47 19.51
CA GLN A 376 11.50 10.21 19.57
C GLN A 376 12.94 10.39 20.07
N ILE A 377 13.63 11.47 19.69
CA ILE A 377 14.96 11.83 20.20
C ILE A 377 14.93 12.21 21.69
N LEU A 378 13.95 13.01 22.12
CA LEU A 378 13.77 13.39 23.52
C LEU A 378 13.47 12.16 24.40
N LEU A 379 12.62 11.24 23.94
CA LEU A 379 12.32 9.98 24.62
C LEU A 379 13.55 9.06 24.72
N THR A 380 14.39 9.03 23.68
CA THR A 380 15.66 8.27 23.67
C THR A 380 16.66 8.85 24.69
N GLN A 381 16.54 10.14 25.02
CA GLN A 381 17.33 10.82 26.05
C GLN A 381 16.62 10.88 27.43
N HIS A 382 15.50 10.18 27.60
CA HIS A 382 14.67 10.20 28.82
C HIS A 382 14.10 11.58 29.21
N LYS A 383 14.07 12.54 28.27
CA LYS A 383 13.54 13.91 28.45
C LYS A 383 12.02 13.94 28.33
N TYR A 384 11.33 13.25 29.23
CA TYR A 384 9.87 13.03 29.14
C TYR A 384 9.05 14.33 29.20
N SER A 385 9.44 15.30 30.03
CA SER A 385 8.71 16.59 30.12
C SER A 385 8.79 17.39 28.82
N GLU A 386 9.99 17.50 28.24
CA GLU A 386 10.20 18.19 26.96
C GLU A 386 9.40 17.51 25.84
N ALA A 387 9.37 16.17 25.81
CA ALA A 387 8.59 15.41 24.83
C ALA A 387 7.08 15.71 24.92
N VAL A 388 6.53 15.83 26.14
CA VAL A 388 5.13 16.22 26.36
C VAL A 388 4.84 17.65 25.88
N GLU A 389 5.74 18.60 26.09
CA GLU A 389 5.57 19.95 25.54
C GLU A 389 5.57 19.94 24.01
N ILE A 390 6.43 19.18 23.35
CA ILE A 390 6.40 19.07 21.87
C ILE A 390 5.08 18.46 21.39
N PHE A 391 4.52 17.45 22.07
CA PHE A 391 3.19 16.93 21.74
C PHE A 391 2.10 18.01 21.80
N ARG A 392 2.16 18.93 22.78
CA ARG A 392 1.22 20.06 22.91
C ARG A 392 1.37 21.12 21.81
N THR A 393 2.46 21.11 21.02
CA THR A 393 2.64 21.99 19.84
C THR A 393 2.09 21.41 18.53
N LEU A 394 1.45 20.24 18.56
CA LEU A 394 0.76 19.68 17.40
C LEU A 394 -0.59 20.39 17.18
N ASP A 395 -1.14 20.31 15.97
CA ASP A 395 -2.46 20.87 15.68
C ASP A 395 -3.54 20.18 16.52
N GLU A 396 -4.56 20.89 16.99
CA GLU A 396 -5.56 20.39 17.95
C GLU A 396 -6.18 19.04 17.54
N TYR A 397 -6.62 18.92 16.29
CA TYR A 397 -7.18 17.67 15.74
C TYR A 397 -6.21 16.47 15.82
N LYS A 398 -4.89 16.73 15.78
CA LYS A 398 -3.86 15.70 15.90
C LYS A 398 -3.61 15.36 17.37
N ILE A 399 -3.56 16.34 18.28
CA ILE A 399 -3.39 16.12 19.73
C ILE A 399 -4.42 15.10 20.23
N PHE A 400 -5.69 15.26 19.86
CA PHE A 400 -6.78 14.44 20.38
C PHE A 400 -6.94 13.05 19.71
N LYS A 401 -5.98 12.61 18.89
CA LYS A 401 -5.96 11.23 18.39
C LYS A 401 -5.62 10.25 19.54
N LEU A 402 -6.38 9.15 19.62
CA LEU A 402 -6.25 8.10 20.65
C LEU A 402 -4.79 7.68 20.93
N GLY A 403 -3.98 7.47 19.88
CA GLY A 403 -2.57 7.07 20.03
C GLY A 403 -1.69 8.16 20.66
N ILE A 404 -1.97 9.43 20.39
CA ILE A 404 -1.20 10.57 20.91
C ILE A 404 -1.58 10.84 22.37
N ILE A 405 -2.88 10.86 22.71
CA ILE A 405 -3.32 10.94 24.11
C ILE A 405 -2.77 9.75 24.91
N SER A 406 -2.84 8.52 24.39
CA SER A 406 -2.29 7.34 25.07
C SER A 406 -0.79 7.48 25.38
N ALA A 407 -0.01 7.98 24.41
CA ALA A 407 1.41 8.27 24.62
C ALA A 407 1.62 9.37 25.67
N MET A 408 0.93 10.52 25.56
CA MET A 408 1.03 11.63 26.51
C MET A 408 0.63 11.23 27.93
N VAL A 409 -0.48 10.51 28.11
CA VAL A 409 -0.92 9.99 29.42
C VAL A 409 0.10 9.03 30.00
N THR A 410 0.71 8.17 29.18
CA THR A 410 1.79 7.27 29.63
C THR A 410 3.01 8.05 30.13
N LEU A 411 3.44 9.08 29.40
CA LEU A 411 4.57 9.94 29.79
C LEU A 411 4.26 10.77 31.05
N LEU A 412 3.05 11.32 31.14
CA LEU A 412 2.60 12.07 32.32
C LEU A 412 2.42 11.17 33.56
N LYS A 413 2.00 9.90 33.39
CA LYS A 413 1.99 8.90 34.48
C LYS A 413 3.42 8.63 34.97
N GLN A 414 4.39 8.52 34.06
CA GLN A 414 5.81 8.39 34.41
C GLN A 414 6.37 9.62 35.15
N LEU A 415 5.87 10.83 34.84
CA LEU A 415 6.18 12.07 35.55
C LEU A 415 5.36 12.29 36.84
N ASN A 416 4.41 11.40 37.14
CA ASN A 416 3.43 11.53 38.23
C ASN A 416 2.58 12.84 38.18
N ASP A 417 2.45 13.46 37.01
CA ASP A 417 1.66 14.69 36.84
C ASP A 417 0.17 14.38 36.60
N LYS A 418 -0.51 14.06 37.70
CA LYS A 418 -1.94 13.76 37.74
C LYS A 418 -2.83 14.94 37.29
N LYS A 419 -2.33 16.18 37.42
CA LYS A 419 -3.06 17.40 37.05
C LYS A 419 -3.09 17.54 35.53
N SER A 420 -1.95 17.41 34.87
CA SER A 420 -1.88 17.43 33.40
C SER A 420 -2.66 16.27 32.76
N ILE A 421 -2.68 15.07 33.36
CA ILE A 421 -3.49 13.95 32.84
C ILE A 421 -4.99 14.27 32.92
N THR A 422 -5.45 14.77 34.07
CA THR A 422 -6.85 15.17 34.25
C THR A 422 -7.25 16.22 33.23
N LYS A 423 -6.43 17.28 33.09
CA LYS A 423 -6.68 18.33 32.10
C LYS A 423 -6.70 17.78 30.67
N LEU A 424 -5.72 16.96 30.27
CA LEU A 424 -5.64 16.39 28.93
C LEU A 424 -6.88 15.55 28.57
N PHE A 425 -7.43 14.80 29.53
CA PHE A 425 -8.68 14.08 29.31
C PHE A 425 -9.92 14.98 29.28
N ASP A 426 -9.99 15.99 30.16
CA ASP A 426 -11.09 16.96 30.16
C ASP A 426 -11.11 17.76 28.85
N ASP A 427 -9.97 18.31 28.42
CA ASP A 427 -9.78 19.02 27.14
C ASP A 427 -10.22 18.15 25.94
N ALA A 428 -9.87 16.85 25.94
CA ALA A 428 -10.23 15.91 24.87
C ALA A 428 -11.73 15.56 24.85
N VAL A 429 -12.35 15.40 26.03
CA VAL A 429 -13.79 15.19 26.15
C VAL A 429 -14.55 16.42 25.68
N ASP A 430 -14.12 17.61 26.07
CA ASP A 430 -14.77 18.87 25.67
C ASP A 430 -14.60 19.13 24.16
N TYR A 431 -13.42 18.87 23.57
CA TYR A 431 -13.19 18.97 22.13
C TYR A 431 -14.16 18.10 21.32
N PHE A 432 -14.24 16.80 21.63
CA PHE A 432 -15.15 15.90 20.90
C PHE A 432 -16.62 16.17 21.22
N SER A 433 -16.97 16.60 22.44
CA SER A 433 -18.34 17.00 22.79
C SER A 433 -18.83 18.23 22.00
N GLN A 434 -17.91 19.06 21.50
CA GLN A 434 -18.24 20.24 20.67
C GLN A 434 -18.16 19.94 19.17
N THR A 435 -17.19 19.12 18.73
CA THR A 435 -16.90 18.89 17.30
C THR A 435 -17.64 17.70 16.70
N ASP A 436 -17.76 16.58 17.42
CA ASP A 436 -18.51 15.39 17.01
C ASP A 436 -19.04 14.63 18.25
N PRO A 437 -20.24 14.97 18.74
CA PRO A 437 -20.86 14.29 19.88
C PRO A 437 -21.15 12.80 19.68
N GLN A 438 -21.04 12.28 18.45
CA GLN A 438 -21.26 10.88 18.11
C GLN A 438 -19.94 10.11 17.88
N ALA A 439 -18.79 10.77 18.01
CA ALA A 439 -17.48 10.15 17.88
C ALA A 439 -17.30 8.98 18.86
N LYS A 440 -16.74 7.87 18.37
CA LYS A 440 -16.42 6.69 19.21
C LYS A 440 -15.31 7.01 20.20
N GLU A 441 -14.43 7.93 19.81
CA GLU A 441 -13.35 8.52 20.59
C GLU A 441 -13.87 9.17 21.88
N LEU A 442 -14.99 9.90 21.83
CA LEU A 442 -15.59 10.56 22.99
C LEU A 442 -15.95 9.56 24.10
N GLU A 443 -16.56 8.43 23.72
CA GLU A 443 -16.89 7.34 24.64
C GLU A 443 -15.64 6.74 25.31
N VAL A 444 -14.56 6.58 24.53
CA VAL A 444 -13.28 6.07 25.06
C VAL A 444 -12.67 7.07 26.03
N PHE A 445 -12.63 8.37 25.69
CA PHE A 445 -12.04 9.38 26.57
C PHE A 445 -12.84 9.59 27.86
N MET A 446 -14.18 9.64 27.82
CA MET A 446 -15.00 9.69 29.03
C MET A 446 -14.76 8.48 29.95
N ARG A 447 -14.66 7.28 29.36
CA ARG A 447 -14.44 6.04 30.12
C ARG A 447 -13.05 5.99 30.74
N GLU A 448 -12.00 6.32 29.98
CA GLU A 448 -10.62 6.28 30.50
C GLU A 448 -10.34 7.45 31.47
N ASN A 449 -10.96 8.62 31.30
CA ASN A 449 -10.95 9.68 32.31
C ASN A 449 -11.59 9.18 33.61
N SER A 450 -12.81 8.62 33.56
CA SER A 450 -13.47 8.05 34.75
C SER A 450 -12.61 6.98 35.43
N ASN A 451 -12.03 6.03 34.68
CA ASN A 451 -11.11 5.02 35.22
C ASN A 451 -9.88 5.69 35.89
N PHE A 452 -9.26 6.68 35.24
CA PHE A 452 -8.12 7.40 35.80
C PHE A 452 -8.47 8.17 37.08
N GLN A 453 -9.62 8.85 37.14
CA GLN A 453 -10.07 9.54 38.34
C GLN A 453 -10.36 8.54 39.48
N MET A 454 -10.87 7.35 39.18
CA MET A 454 -11.04 6.25 40.15
C MET A 454 -9.69 5.71 40.67
N GLU A 455 -8.67 5.58 39.81
CA GLU A 455 -7.30 5.19 40.21
C GLU A 455 -6.61 6.23 41.11
N ASN A 456 -7.13 7.46 41.17
CA ASN A 456 -6.55 8.58 41.90
C ASN A 456 -7.50 9.15 42.99
N ASP A 457 -8.45 8.33 43.45
CA ASP A 457 -9.43 8.63 44.52
C ASP A 457 -10.33 9.86 44.29
N ASN A 458 -10.36 10.41 43.07
CA ASN A 458 -11.22 11.53 42.67
C ASN A 458 -12.61 11.03 42.25
N LEU A 459 -13.32 10.42 43.21
CA LEU A 459 -14.66 9.84 42.99
C LEU A 459 -15.70 10.84 42.43
N PRO A 460 -15.74 12.13 42.84
CA PRO A 460 -16.68 13.10 42.27
C PRO A 460 -16.49 13.31 40.76
N LYS A 461 -15.25 13.50 40.30
CA LYS A 461 -14.93 13.69 38.87
C LYS A 461 -15.16 12.39 38.07
N ALA A 462 -14.87 11.23 38.67
CA ALA A 462 -15.19 9.93 38.07
C ALA A 462 -16.70 9.74 37.83
N CYS A 463 -17.54 10.20 38.77
CA CYS A 463 -18.98 10.23 38.60
C CYS A 463 -19.44 11.25 37.55
N GLU A 464 -18.89 12.47 37.52
CA GLU A 464 -19.22 13.48 36.49
C GLU A 464 -19.05 12.90 35.07
N MET A 465 -17.93 12.23 34.79
CA MET A 465 -17.68 11.61 33.49
C MET A 465 -18.65 10.48 33.16
N LEU A 466 -19.03 9.65 34.14
CA LEU A 466 -20.03 8.59 33.93
C LEU A 466 -21.45 9.14 33.78
N GLU A 467 -21.79 10.28 34.38
CA GLU A 467 -23.08 10.95 34.17
C GLU A 467 -23.15 11.57 32.76
N LYS A 468 -22.07 12.19 32.26
CA LYS A 468 -21.95 12.59 30.85
C LYS A 468 -22.08 11.38 29.92
N MET A 469 -21.41 10.26 30.22
CA MET A 469 -21.53 9.03 29.43
C MET A 469 -22.96 8.44 29.46
N ARG A 470 -23.65 8.54 30.61
CA ARG A 470 -25.04 8.11 30.79
C ARG A 470 -26.03 8.98 30.01
N SER A 471 -25.82 10.28 29.88
CA SER A 471 -26.71 11.15 29.09
C SER A 471 -26.67 10.78 27.59
N ILE A 472 -25.50 10.37 27.09
CA ILE A 472 -25.32 9.87 25.71
C ILE A 472 -25.91 8.45 25.57
N LYS A 473 -25.75 7.57 26.57
CA LYS A 473 -26.29 6.18 26.55
C LYS A 473 -27.17 5.87 27.77
N PRO A 474 -28.44 6.33 27.80
CA PRO A 474 -29.31 6.15 28.97
C PRO A 474 -29.62 4.68 29.30
N LYS A 475 -29.57 3.80 28.29
CA LYS A 475 -29.90 2.37 28.38
C LYS A 475 -28.71 1.46 28.74
N ASP A 476 -27.50 2.00 28.96
CA ASP A 476 -26.36 1.17 29.37
C ASP A 476 -26.33 0.96 30.90
N PHE A 477 -26.89 -0.17 31.33
CA PHE A 477 -26.91 -0.59 32.73
C PHE A 477 -25.51 -0.84 33.34
N ARG A 478 -24.46 -0.97 32.53
CA ARG A 478 -23.06 -1.07 33.02
C ARG A 478 -22.55 0.27 33.53
N ILE A 479 -22.97 1.37 32.91
CA ILE A 479 -22.66 2.73 33.38
C ILE A 479 -23.44 3.01 34.68
N LEU A 480 -24.74 2.67 34.70
CA LEU A 480 -25.59 2.83 35.88
C LEU A 480 -25.08 2.04 37.10
N SER A 481 -24.71 0.77 36.94
CA SER A 481 -24.15 -0.04 38.03
C SER A 481 -22.79 0.48 38.53
N LYS A 482 -21.93 0.99 37.64
CA LYS A 482 -20.70 1.71 38.05
C LYS A 482 -21.01 2.98 38.85
N LEU A 483 -21.95 3.81 38.40
CA LEU A 483 -22.38 5.03 39.10
C LEU A 483 -22.91 4.74 40.51
N ILE A 484 -23.79 3.74 40.65
CA ILE A 484 -24.34 3.32 41.96
C ILE A 484 -23.21 2.87 42.89
N LYS A 485 -22.25 2.07 42.39
CA LYS A 485 -21.09 1.57 43.15
C LYS A 485 -20.11 2.68 43.56
N LEU A 486 -20.01 3.77 42.80
CA LEU A 486 -19.17 4.91 43.14
C LEU A 486 -19.89 5.83 44.13
N TYR A 487 -21.15 6.20 43.85
CA TYR A 487 -21.93 7.02 44.76
C TYR A 487 -22.17 6.35 46.11
N SER A 488 -22.30 5.02 46.20
CA SER A 488 -22.43 4.35 47.51
C SER A 488 -21.24 4.56 48.46
N LYS A 489 -20.08 5.01 47.96
CA LYS A 489 -18.92 5.37 48.79
C LYS A 489 -18.99 6.77 49.42
N PHE A 490 -19.76 7.71 48.87
CA PHE A 490 -19.73 9.12 49.30
C PHE A 490 -21.07 9.88 49.26
N ASN A 491 -22.08 9.37 48.57
CA ASN A 491 -23.44 9.91 48.51
C ASN A 491 -24.46 8.75 48.37
N ALA A 492 -24.87 8.20 49.52
CA ALA A 492 -25.79 7.07 49.59
C ALA A 492 -27.20 7.40 49.05
N GLU A 493 -27.66 8.65 49.16
CA GLU A 493 -28.98 9.07 48.66
C GLU A 493 -29.05 9.04 47.13
N LYS A 494 -28.03 9.60 46.45
CA LYS A 494 -27.94 9.58 44.99
C LYS A 494 -27.78 8.14 44.47
N ALA A 495 -27.01 7.30 45.17
CA ALA A 495 -26.94 5.87 44.86
C ALA A 495 -28.30 5.15 44.99
N LYS A 496 -29.06 5.42 46.06
CA LYS A 496 -30.40 4.84 46.31
C LYS A 496 -31.46 5.32 45.31
N ASN A 497 -31.33 6.53 44.77
CA ASN A 497 -32.21 7.00 43.71
C ASN A 497 -31.87 6.35 42.36
N LEU A 498 -30.58 6.30 41.99
CA LEU A 498 -30.11 5.62 40.78
C LEU A 498 -30.43 4.11 40.78
N SER A 499 -30.42 3.44 41.95
CA SER A 499 -30.74 2.01 42.02
C SER A 499 -32.20 1.67 41.71
N LYS A 500 -33.12 2.65 41.74
CA LYS A 500 -34.52 2.46 41.31
C LYS A 500 -34.65 2.35 39.79
N GLU A 501 -33.64 2.80 39.04
CA GLU A 501 -33.60 2.78 37.58
C GLU A 501 -32.94 1.51 37.02
N LEU A 502 -32.54 0.57 37.89
CA LEU A 502 -32.08 -0.74 37.46
C LEU A 502 -33.28 -1.61 37.00
N PRO A 503 -33.14 -2.38 35.91
CA PRO A 503 -34.17 -3.28 35.44
C PRO A 503 -34.44 -4.38 36.47
N SER A 504 -35.65 -4.94 36.45
CA SER A 504 -36.01 -6.05 37.34
C SER A 504 -35.22 -7.32 36.98
N LEU A 505 -35.09 -8.24 37.93
CA LEU A 505 -34.42 -9.53 37.68
C LEU A 505 -35.10 -10.33 36.56
N GLU A 506 -36.43 -10.20 36.43
CA GLU A 506 -37.25 -10.82 35.39
C GLU A 506 -36.96 -10.21 34.01
N GLU A 507 -36.81 -8.89 33.92
CA GLU A 507 -36.44 -8.18 32.69
C GLU A 507 -35.03 -8.53 32.20
N VAL A 508 -34.07 -8.64 33.13
CA VAL A 508 -32.68 -9.05 32.82
C VAL A 508 -32.64 -10.49 32.32
N ALA A 509 -33.39 -11.39 32.95
CA ALA A 509 -33.50 -12.79 32.54
C ALA A 509 -34.29 -12.98 31.23
N ALA A 510 -35.16 -12.04 30.85
CA ALA A 510 -35.84 -12.03 29.55
C ALA A 510 -34.97 -11.45 28.41
N GLN A 511 -34.07 -10.51 28.72
CA GLN A 511 -33.18 -9.87 27.73
C GLN A 511 -31.88 -10.62 27.46
N SER A 512 -31.54 -11.62 28.27
CA SER A 512 -30.34 -12.43 28.12
C SER A 512 -30.71 -13.91 28.21
N ASP A 513 -30.10 -14.77 27.39
CA ASP A 513 -30.27 -16.24 27.43
C ASP A 513 -29.60 -16.86 28.68
N ILE A 514 -29.82 -16.24 29.84
CA ILE A 514 -29.31 -16.66 31.15
C ILE A 514 -30.41 -17.48 31.82
N ASP A 515 -30.30 -18.79 31.65
CA ASP A 515 -31.11 -19.77 32.34
C ASP A 515 -30.81 -19.74 33.86
N ILE A 516 -31.76 -19.18 34.62
CA ILE A 516 -31.66 -19.02 36.08
C ILE A 516 -31.54 -20.39 36.76
N ASP A 517 -32.27 -21.41 36.27
CA ASP A 517 -32.29 -22.75 36.86
C ASP A 517 -30.90 -23.42 36.79
N THR A 518 -30.12 -23.18 35.72
CA THR A 518 -28.74 -23.69 35.64
C THR A 518 -27.76 -22.92 36.52
N LEU A 519 -27.99 -21.63 36.80
CA LEU A 519 -27.18 -20.85 37.75
C LEU A 519 -27.46 -21.23 39.22
N GLU A 520 -28.73 -21.36 39.60
CA GLU A 520 -29.13 -21.74 40.96
C GLU A 520 -28.73 -23.19 41.29
N SER A 521 -28.82 -24.10 40.32
CA SER A 521 -28.32 -25.48 40.49
C SER A 521 -26.79 -25.56 40.56
N GLN A 522 -26.04 -24.71 39.83
CA GLN A 522 -24.59 -24.59 40.00
C GLN A 522 -24.21 -24.04 41.38
N PHE A 523 -24.95 -23.06 41.92
CA PHE A 523 -24.68 -22.52 43.25
C PHE A 523 -25.06 -23.51 44.38
N SER A 524 -26.13 -24.29 44.17
CA SER A 524 -26.54 -25.37 45.08
C SER A 524 -25.49 -26.49 45.20
N LEU A 525 -24.72 -26.75 44.13
CA LEU A 525 -23.60 -27.69 44.17
C LEU A 525 -22.40 -27.19 45.00
N LEU A 526 -22.21 -25.87 45.08
CA LEU A 526 -21.13 -25.23 45.85
C LEU A 526 -21.47 -25.11 47.35
N ASN A 527 -22.73 -24.89 47.71
CA ASN A 527 -23.18 -24.69 49.10
C ASN A 527 -24.01 -25.86 49.67
N SER A 528 -23.62 -27.09 49.35
CA SER A 528 -24.27 -28.35 49.78
C SER A 528 -24.31 -28.64 51.30
N LYS A 529 -23.93 -27.67 52.15
CA LYS A 529 -23.90 -27.81 53.62
C LYS A 529 -25.14 -27.29 54.36
N PHE A 530 -26.06 -26.55 53.73
CA PHE A 530 -27.12 -25.83 54.46
C PHE A 530 -28.58 -26.13 54.07
N ALA A 531 -28.87 -26.93 53.05
CA ALA A 531 -30.24 -27.24 52.64
C ALA A 531 -30.72 -28.64 53.12
N ARG A 532 -31.24 -28.71 54.35
CA ARG A 532 -32.10 -29.83 54.82
C ARG A 532 -33.28 -29.31 55.65
N SER A 533 -34.42 -29.97 55.48
CA SER A 533 -35.76 -29.61 55.99
C SER A 533 -36.38 -28.39 55.26
N LYS A 534 -37.69 -28.33 54.97
CA LYS A 534 -38.86 -29.05 55.55
C LYS A 534 -39.90 -29.50 54.50
N THR A 535 -40.91 -30.23 54.97
CA THR A 535 -41.91 -31.02 54.24
C THR A 535 -43.31 -30.38 54.14
N VAL A 536 -44.01 -30.65 53.02
CA VAL A 536 -45.46 -31.01 52.90
C VAL A 536 -46.55 -29.97 53.28
N GLN A 537 -47.47 -29.63 52.35
CA GLN A 537 -48.89 -30.09 52.33
C GLN A 537 -49.66 -29.71 51.04
N SER A 538 -50.83 -30.29 50.81
CA SER A 538 -51.67 -30.25 49.58
C SER A 538 -53.17 -30.11 49.91
N VAL A 539 -54.08 -29.85 48.92
CA VAL A 539 -55.44 -30.48 48.75
C VAL A 539 -56.42 -29.77 47.73
N THR A 540 -57.00 -30.57 46.79
CA THR A 540 -58.26 -30.49 45.96
C THR A 540 -58.71 -29.20 45.21
N VAL A 541 -59.30 -29.16 43.98
CA VAL A 541 -60.09 -30.03 43.05
C VAL A 541 -61.63 -29.76 43.01
N LYS A 542 -62.18 -29.43 41.82
CA LYS A 542 -63.47 -29.91 41.26
C LYS A 542 -63.76 -29.44 39.80
N SER A 543 -64.50 -30.26 39.05
CA SER A 543 -65.11 -30.01 37.71
C SER A 543 -66.47 -30.73 37.63
N PRO A 544 -67.34 -30.45 36.63
CA PRO A 544 -67.37 -31.17 35.33
C PRO A 544 -67.69 -30.19 34.15
N ASP A 545 -68.15 -30.51 32.92
CA ASP A 545 -68.59 -31.78 32.30
C ASP A 545 -68.27 -31.91 30.77
N GLN A 546 -69.26 -32.15 29.87
CA GLN A 546 -69.09 -32.78 28.54
C GLN A 546 -69.78 -32.01 27.37
N SER A 547 -69.47 -32.21 26.07
CA SER A 547 -69.48 -33.51 25.36
C SER A 547 -68.91 -33.56 23.91
N LYS A 548 -68.23 -34.70 23.61
CA LYS A 548 -68.09 -35.52 22.36
C LYS A 548 -67.61 -34.83 21.04
N THR A 549 -66.77 -35.43 20.17
CA THR A 549 -66.65 -36.85 19.72
C THR A 549 -65.21 -37.35 19.37
N ASN A 550 -65.02 -38.68 19.48
CA ASN A 550 -64.10 -39.62 18.78
C ASN A 550 -62.66 -39.23 18.36
N GLU A 551 -61.63 -39.83 18.98
CA GLU A 551 -60.93 -41.07 18.52
C GLU A 551 -59.75 -41.44 19.46
N ASN A 552 -59.44 -42.75 19.58
CA ASN A 552 -58.35 -43.26 20.42
C ASN A 552 -57.05 -43.44 19.62
N VAL A 553 -55.89 -43.07 20.18
CA VAL A 553 -54.64 -43.88 20.17
C VAL A 553 -53.52 -43.24 21.01
N ILE A 554 -52.84 -44.08 21.79
CA ILE A 554 -51.73 -43.74 22.70
C ILE A 554 -50.46 -43.32 21.93
N LYS A 555 -49.83 -42.19 22.26
CA LYS A 555 -48.41 -41.91 21.90
C LYS A 555 -47.58 -41.35 23.07
N LYS A 556 -46.40 -41.94 23.25
CA LYS A 556 -45.45 -41.69 24.36
C LYS A 556 -44.72 -40.35 24.22
N LYS A 557 -44.30 -39.78 25.36
CA LYS A 557 -43.53 -38.52 25.45
C LYS A 557 -42.27 -38.53 24.58
N LYS A 558 -42.09 -37.52 23.72
CA LYS A 558 -40.85 -37.28 22.98
C LYS A 558 -39.79 -36.68 23.91
N LYS A 559 -38.60 -37.31 24.00
CA LYS A 559 -37.38 -36.63 24.51
C LYS A 559 -36.85 -35.72 23.39
N LYS A 560 -36.44 -34.49 23.73
CA LYS A 560 -35.65 -33.63 22.82
C LYS A 560 -34.18 -34.01 22.90
N ASN A 561 -33.48 -33.98 21.76
CA ASN A 561 -32.14 -34.52 21.60
C ASN A 561 -31.04 -33.53 22.04
N HIS A 562 -30.04 -34.00 22.78
CA HIS A 562 -28.78 -33.28 22.95
C HIS A 562 -28.00 -33.26 21.62
N LYS A 563 -27.41 -32.10 21.25
CA LYS A 563 -26.44 -32.03 20.15
C LYS A 563 -25.13 -32.71 20.59
N VAL A 564 -24.67 -33.70 19.81
CA VAL A 564 -23.41 -34.41 20.05
C VAL A 564 -22.22 -33.50 19.72
N LYS A 565 -21.27 -33.34 20.64
CA LYS A 565 -20.01 -32.63 20.37
C LYS A 565 -19.10 -33.50 19.50
N LEU A 566 -18.65 -32.97 18.36
CA LEU A 566 -17.62 -33.60 17.53
C LEU A 566 -16.22 -33.47 18.19
N PRO A 567 -15.30 -34.43 17.97
CA PRO A 567 -13.91 -34.31 18.44
C PRO A 567 -13.19 -33.12 17.78
N LYS A 568 -12.22 -32.52 18.49
CA LYS A 568 -11.51 -31.29 18.06
C LYS A 568 -10.76 -31.37 16.72
N ASN A 569 -10.54 -32.56 16.16
CA ASN A 569 -9.79 -32.79 14.92
C ASN A 569 -10.67 -33.41 13.80
N TYR A 570 -11.94 -33.02 13.70
CA TYR A 570 -12.83 -33.46 12.62
C TYR A 570 -12.57 -32.66 11.33
N ASN A 571 -12.19 -33.35 10.25
CA ASN A 571 -12.09 -32.80 8.90
C ASN A 571 -13.23 -33.41 8.05
N PRO A 572 -14.17 -32.61 7.51
CA PRO A 572 -15.34 -33.13 6.80
C PRO A 572 -15.01 -33.79 5.44
N ASN A 573 -13.83 -33.55 4.87
CA ASN A 573 -13.45 -34.06 3.54
C ASN A 573 -12.78 -35.45 3.57
N ILE A 574 -12.72 -36.10 4.74
CA ILE A 574 -12.18 -37.46 4.89
C ILE A 574 -13.35 -38.39 5.28
N PRO A 575 -13.60 -39.49 4.54
CA PRO A 575 -14.68 -40.42 4.88
C PRO A 575 -14.44 -41.02 6.28
N LEU A 576 -15.50 -41.06 7.08
CA LEU A 576 -15.46 -41.58 8.44
C LEU A 576 -15.19 -43.09 8.43
N ASP A 577 -14.26 -43.53 9.30
CA ASP A 577 -13.99 -44.95 9.53
C ASP A 577 -15.25 -45.68 10.00
N ILE A 578 -15.73 -46.60 9.16
CA ILE A 578 -16.96 -47.38 9.32
C ILE A 578 -16.84 -48.34 10.52
N GLU A 579 -15.63 -48.79 10.86
CA GLU A 579 -15.39 -49.76 11.94
C GLU A 579 -15.15 -49.09 13.30
N ARG A 580 -15.29 -47.77 13.39
CA ARG A 580 -15.00 -47.00 14.61
C ARG A 580 -15.86 -47.37 15.82
N TRP A 581 -17.04 -47.95 15.60
CA TRP A 581 -17.95 -48.42 16.65
C TRP A 581 -17.53 -49.79 17.23
N LEU A 582 -16.73 -50.57 16.50
CA LEU A 582 -16.20 -51.85 16.99
C LEU A 582 -15.08 -51.61 18.02
N PRO A 583 -14.94 -52.51 19.02
CA PRO A 583 -13.75 -52.60 19.86
C PRO A 583 -12.48 -52.58 19.02
N LEU A 584 -11.44 -51.87 19.48
CA LEU A 584 -10.22 -51.64 18.67
C LEU A 584 -9.56 -52.93 18.15
N ARG A 585 -9.76 -54.06 18.83
CA ARG A 585 -9.21 -55.38 18.45
C ARG A 585 -9.96 -56.06 17.30
N GLU A 586 -11.19 -55.66 17.02
CA GLU A 586 -12.11 -56.28 16.06
C GLU A 586 -12.15 -55.53 14.71
N ARG A 587 -11.32 -54.50 14.54
CA ARG A 587 -11.21 -53.72 13.31
C ARG A 587 -10.27 -54.38 12.32
N SER A 588 -10.64 -54.41 11.05
CA SER A 588 -9.88 -55.04 9.95
C SER A 588 -8.47 -54.48 9.79
N TYR A 589 -8.25 -53.22 10.16
CA TYR A 589 -6.93 -52.58 10.16
C TYR A 589 -6.13 -52.75 11.46
N TYR A 590 -6.66 -53.41 12.49
CA TYR A 590 -5.96 -53.63 13.76
C TYR A 590 -4.82 -54.65 13.62
N ARG A 591 -3.64 -54.15 13.29
CA ARG A 591 -2.39 -54.91 13.41
C ARG A 591 -1.91 -54.82 14.86
N GLY A 592 -2.23 -55.85 15.65
CA GLY A 592 -1.93 -55.92 17.08
C GLY A 592 -0.46 -55.62 17.43
N ARG A 593 -0.21 -55.13 18.65
CA ARG A 593 1.12 -54.68 19.08
C ARG A 593 2.19 -55.76 18.89
N ARG A 594 3.07 -55.52 17.92
CA ARG A 594 4.26 -56.34 17.66
C ARG A 594 5.25 -56.17 18.82
N ASN A 595 5.22 -57.11 19.76
CA ASN A 595 6.07 -57.09 20.96
C ASN A 595 7.57 -57.14 20.60
N LYS A 596 8.22 -55.97 20.48
CA LYS A 596 9.67 -55.85 20.61
C LYS A 596 10.04 -55.67 22.09
N LYS A 597 10.13 -56.79 22.82
CA LYS A 597 10.98 -56.86 24.01
C LYS A 597 11.97 -58.02 23.86
N LYS A 598 13.24 -57.67 23.98
CA LYS A 598 14.36 -58.59 24.16
C LYS A 598 14.22 -59.34 25.48
N ASN A 599 14.79 -60.54 25.48
CA ASN A 599 15.36 -61.27 26.62
C ASN A 599 14.42 -61.84 27.71
N GLN A 600 14.48 -63.18 27.79
CA GLN A 600 14.52 -64.01 29.00
C GLN A 600 13.36 -63.89 30.02
N ILE A 601 12.58 -64.97 30.16
CA ILE A 601 12.60 -65.88 31.34
C ILE A 601 11.48 -66.96 31.21
N ASN A 602 11.92 -68.22 31.16
CA ASN A 602 11.29 -69.47 31.67
C ASN A 602 9.81 -69.86 31.45
N LYS A 603 9.65 -71.13 31.00
CA LYS A 603 8.59 -72.13 31.30
C LYS A 603 7.15 -71.80 30.81
N GLY A 604 6.39 -72.71 30.20
CA GLY A 604 6.66 -74.08 29.73
C GLY A 604 5.39 -74.80 29.22
N THR A 605 5.59 -75.92 28.51
CA THR A 605 4.64 -77.04 28.24
C THR A 605 3.29 -76.83 27.50
N GLN A 606 3.10 -77.65 26.45
CA GLN A 606 1.83 -78.14 25.84
C GLN A 606 0.91 -77.10 25.13
N GLY A 607 0.29 -77.36 23.97
CA GLY A 607 0.40 -78.50 23.04
C GLY A 607 -0.92 -78.76 22.28
N ALA A 608 -0.84 -78.93 20.93
CA ALA A 608 -1.92 -79.43 20.03
C ALA A 608 -3.16 -78.48 19.83
N VAL A 609 -3.99 -78.54 18.76
CA VAL A 609 -4.03 -79.31 17.49
C VAL A 609 -4.53 -78.38 16.33
N SER A 610 -4.38 -78.83 15.08
CA SER A 610 -4.63 -78.15 13.78
C SER A 610 -6.09 -78.09 13.25
N ALA A 611 -6.22 -77.47 12.06
CA ALA A 611 -7.22 -77.69 10.98
C ALA A 611 -8.56 -76.90 11.02
N LYS A 612 -9.21 -76.48 9.90
CA LYS A 612 -8.85 -76.45 8.45
C LYS A 612 -9.80 -75.47 7.68
N GLU A 613 -9.35 -75.00 6.50
CA GLU A 613 -10.09 -74.32 5.40
C GLU A 613 -11.14 -75.25 4.70
N PRO A 614 -12.09 -74.82 3.79
CA PRO A 614 -11.96 -73.99 2.56
C PRO A 614 -13.03 -72.86 2.38
N VAL A 615 -12.89 -71.79 1.57
CA VAL A 615 -12.53 -71.54 0.14
C VAL A 615 -13.66 -71.77 -0.88
N VAL A 616 -14.01 -70.71 -1.63
CA VAL A 616 -14.78 -70.70 -2.91
C VAL A 616 -14.08 -69.74 -3.91
N ASN A 617 -14.31 -69.93 -5.22
CA ASN A 617 -13.33 -69.71 -6.30
C ASN A 617 -13.22 -68.32 -6.95
N GLN A 618 -12.03 -68.17 -7.57
CA GLN A 618 -11.58 -67.28 -8.67
C GLN A 618 -12.38 -67.44 -9.99
N PRO A 619 -12.20 -66.63 -11.09
CA PRO A 619 -10.93 -66.05 -11.64
C PRO A 619 -11.04 -64.58 -12.18
N GLN A 620 -10.09 -63.92 -12.87
CA GLN A 620 -8.83 -64.31 -13.54
C GLN A 620 -7.78 -63.14 -13.62
N SER A 621 -6.56 -63.47 -14.05
CA SER A 621 -5.27 -62.71 -14.16
C SER A 621 -5.25 -61.48 -15.13
N PRO A 622 -4.15 -60.66 -15.29
CA PRO A 622 -2.75 -60.88 -14.84
C PRO A 622 -1.90 -59.70 -14.27
N LYS A 623 -0.73 -60.07 -13.73
CA LYS A 623 0.51 -59.30 -13.41
C LYS A 623 1.34 -59.03 -14.70
N PRO A 624 2.54 -58.37 -14.74
CA PRO A 624 3.56 -58.04 -13.69
C PRO A 624 4.12 -56.58 -13.75
N GLY A 625 5.17 -56.11 -13.06
CA GLY A 625 5.98 -56.63 -11.93
C GLY A 625 7.47 -56.18 -11.97
N ALA A 626 8.14 -56.12 -10.80
CA ALA A 626 9.62 -56.06 -10.58
C ALA A 626 10.43 -54.87 -11.17
N LYS A 627 11.65 -54.50 -10.73
CA LYS A 627 12.41 -54.43 -9.45
C LYS A 627 13.89 -54.16 -9.81
N SER A 628 14.51 -53.10 -9.26
CA SER A 628 15.97 -53.00 -8.98
C SER A 628 16.93 -52.93 -10.20
N PRO A 629 18.25 -52.58 -10.07
CA PRO A 629 19.06 -52.40 -8.85
C PRO A 629 19.91 -51.10 -8.75
N ASP A 630 20.81 -51.10 -7.77
CA ASP A 630 21.71 -50.06 -7.22
C ASP A 630 23.11 -50.08 -7.88
N VAL A 631 23.70 -48.91 -8.20
CA VAL A 631 25.13 -48.68 -8.51
C VAL A 631 25.54 -47.26 -8.08
N SER A 632 26.82 -47.04 -7.78
CA SER A 632 27.32 -46.07 -6.80
C SER A 632 28.39 -45.06 -7.32
N VAL A 633 28.72 -44.05 -6.48
CA VAL A 633 29.93 -43.16 -6.52
C VAL A 633 29.92 -42.01 -7.57
N PRO A 634 30.59 -40.83 -7.39
CA PRO A 634 31.10 -40.12 -6.19
C PRO A 634 30.55 -38.68 -5.98
N LYS A 635 30.86 -38.07 -4.81
CA LYS A 635 30.83 -36.61 -4.57
C LYS A 635 32.22 -35.96 -4.84
N PRO A 636 32.30 -34.72 -5.37
CA PRO A 636 33.56 -33.96 -5.43
C PRO A 636 33.95 -33.30 -4.08
N LYS A 637 35.25 -33.04 -3.91
CA LYS A 637 35.88 -32.38 -2.73
C LYS A 637 36.21 -30.89 -3.01
N PRO A 638 36.42 -30.06 -1.96
CA PRO A 638 36.72 -28.63 -2.10
C PRO A 638 38.20 -28.34 -2.44
N PRO A 639 38.52 -27.17 -3.03
CA PRO A 639 39.90 -26.75 -3.32
C PRO A 639 40.57 -26.08 -2.11
N ALA A 640 41.89 -26.23 -1.99
CA ALA A 640 42.71 -25.56 -0.98
C ALA A 640 44.03 -25.01 -1.58
N GLY A 641 44.37 -23.78 -1.18
CA GLY A 641 45.75 -23.26 -1.01
C GLY A 641 46.77 -23.42 -2.14
N ALA A 642 46.97 -22.36 -2.93
CA ALA A 642 48.19 -22.17 -3.71
C ALA A 642 49.26 -21.44 -2.88
N HIS A 643 50.41 -22.08 -2.63
CA HIS A 643 51.57 -21.44 -1.99
C HIS A 643 52.59 -20.90 -3.00
N LYS A 644 53.07 -19.68 -2.71
CA LYS A 644 54.13 -18.89 -3.35
C LYS A 644 55.24 -19.68 -4.08
N LYS A 645 55.60 -19.21 -5.28
CA LYS A 645 56.99 -19.19 -5.77
C LYS A 645 57.44 -17.75 -6.02
N LYS A 646 58.63 -17.37 -5.52
CA LYS A 646 59.38 -16.18 -5.95
C LYS A 646 60.26 -16.57 -7.14
N ASN A 647 60.37 -15.72 -8.17
CA ASN A 647 61.61 -14.96 -8.44
C ASN A 647 61.61 -14.15 -9.76
N LYS A 648 62.24 -12.96 -9.65
CA LYS A 648 63.08 -12.24 -10.63
C LYS A 648 62.48 -11.65 -11.94
N SER A 649 62.67 -10.34 -12.06
CA SER A 649 63.15 -9.52 -13.22
C SER A 649 62.57 -9.76 -14.62
N LYS A 650 62.29 -8.74 -15.43
CA LYS A 650 62.74 -7.33 -15.43
C LYS A 650 61.56 -6.37 -15.49
#